data_AF-A0AAE2M7C8-F1
#
_entry.id   AF-A0AAE2M7C8-F1
#
_cell.length_a   1.000
_cell.length_b   1.000
_cell.length_c   1.000
_cell.angle_alpha   90.00
_cell.angle_beta   90.00
_cell.angle_gamma   90.00
#
_symmetry.space_group_name_H-M   'P 1'
#
loop_
_entity.id
_entity.type
_entity.pdbx_description
1 polymer ?
#
loop_
_entity_poly.entity_id
_entity_poly.type
_entity_poly.pdbx_seq_one_letter_code
_entity_poly.pdbx_strand_id
1 'polypeptide(L)'
;MDNKLKLFISYCHEDKHHKEQILKYLQPNEDIEVWYDKEMLAGDEFDEVISAKIEESDVFVFLITQDFLTSKYCNEIELSKALERKASDDELRIIPVVLDYCTFKRSRLSLYNATPSDAKPISSYQNQKQAYLEVSEAIEDVVKYLKEKKTQSSYEITEETVVEKNALRTNFKLHLLDLGFTIQHRRKEILYLDDLFIYPDLKRTKYEFDDYDVFVNSKNVLSHEKISGNKTLIIGSEQSGKSTLAKTLFRQYHSNGSIPVLIKGDSFKKVADIENVVNDFLNEQYDNVGIINYNELIVIVDDITESPMNEKFQRALLNNLVETYKSIIIIADSKIRFSDQLLKDFDCFTTYEIAEFSHIQKTELVEKWNQIGLDETSDIEDIQSLNDNLKRNIDSILMKNIVPSKPIFILMILQILESNTQSNFSLTSYGHCYHSLIIQAFNKANVKADELNDYFNYLSELSYFIYGKGNHAINYSELEEFKEYYSSNYYLMSHEEILDKLKRSKIIYMWADTVKFQYKYIYYFFTAKKITELASDESVIIIDRLCDKIHTEKNANILIFITHHTKDKNIIERITLNLSNIFKEHEKATLGQNDVDFLNKMACEIPQIVIDKTKDVEQERLAALKERESSERDIYDAHLEDEEEDVESINKDLLDVNRSYKAVEVLGQIIRNRKGSIPIPQLEKLGRETYAIGFRFLGFYYSITKELKDEIIAEVHRLISEKKNWTTDKIAKEASLFYWTYSYVMSLNVIKKIAYSVGHKDLTAYYTSLSGYFGSEISKLVEITIQLEFTKKINRNDIESIWLLVKDNMMTRRLLQEIIITHLHMHYTNHEDKAWIAQKLSIPIKDQVSMQKRNALKTPQLKIDKKDL
;
A
#
# COMPACT_ATOMS: atom_id res chain seq x y z
N MET A 1 28.97 5.58 37.18
CA MET A 1 28.27 4.33 36.77
C MET A 1 29.34 3.27 36.59
N ASP A 2 29.12 2.05 37.07
CA ASP A 2 30.07 0.94 36.98
C ASP A 2 30.48 0.72 35.51
N ASN A 3 31.76 0.90 35.18
CA ASN A 3 32.31 0.81 33.82
C ASN A 3 32.93 -0.57 33.54
N LYS A 4 32.34 -1.63 34.12
CA LYS A 4 32.84 -3.00 34.03
C LYS A 4 32.26 -3.68 32.79
N LEU A 5 33.09 -4.42 32.07
CA LEU A 5 32.66 -5.23 30.94
C LEU A 5 32.01 -6.52 31.42
N LYS A 6 30.87 -6.89 30.84
CA LYS A 6 30.15 -8.12 31.20
C LYS A 6 30.70 -9.29 30.39
N LEU A 7 31.25 -10.29 31.07
CA LEU A 7 31.83 -11.48 30.45
C LEU A 7 30.95 -12.70 30.75
N PHE A 8 30.48 -13.37 29.71
CA PHE A 8 29.68 -14.60 29.82
C PHE A 8 30.56 -15.83 29.54
N ILE A 9 30.61 -16.79 30.48
CA ILE A 9 31.30 -18.07 30.28
C ILE A 9 30.26 -19.17 30.05
N SER A 10 30.26 -19.73 28.83
CA SER A 10 29.48 -20.91 28.45
C SER A 10 30.37 -22.16 28.54
N TYR A 11 29.89 -23.19 29.24
CA TYR A 11 30.62 -24.42 29.51
C TYR A 11 29.66 -25.59 29.72
N CYS A 12 30.11 -26.81 29.45
CA CYS A 12 29.36 -28.01 29.82
C CYS A 12 29.52 -28.28 31.33
N HIS A 13 28.52 -28.87 32.00
CA HIS A 13 28.58 -29.05 33.46
C HIS A 13 29.79 -29.87 33.92
N GLU A 14 30.22 -30.83 33.11
CA GLU A 14 31.40 -31.67 33.26
C GLU A 14 32.71 -30.85 33.29
N ASP A 15 32.71 -29.67 32.65
CA ASP A 15 33.86 -28.76 32.53
C ASP A 15 33.92 -27.70 33.65
N LYS A 16 33.07 -27.82 34.68
CA LYS A 16 33.00 -26.87 35.79
C LYS A 16 34.35 -26.59 36.44
N HIS A 17 35.21 -27.60 36.55
CA HIS A 17 36.55 -27.45 37.13
C HIS A 17 37.44 -26.52 36.30
N HIS A 18 37.38 -26.59 34.97
CA HIS A 18 38.14 -25.73 34.07
C HIS A 18 37.70 -24.27 34.20
N LYS A 19 36.38 -24.04 34.25
CA LYS A 19 35.81 -22.71 34.51
C LYS A 19 36.29 -22.14 35.85
N GLU A 20 36.32 -22.92 36.92
CA GLU A 20 36.83 -22.49 38.23
C GLU A 20 38.32 -22.11 38.18
N GLN A 21 39.14 -22.85 37.43
CA GLN A 21 40.55 -22.47 37.22
C GLN A 21 40.64 -21.14 36.46
N ILE A 22 39.94 -20.98 35.34
CA ILE A 22 39.97 -19.72 34.56
C ILE A 22 39.54 -18.53 35.42
N LEU A 23 38.46 -18.66 36.19
CA LEU A 23 38.01 -17.61 37.12
C LEU A 23 39.08 -17.23 38.15
N LYS A 24 39.87 -18.20 38.62
CA LYS A 24 40.96 -17.96 39.57
C LYS A 24 42.09 -17.14 38.94
N TYR A 25 42.41 -17.36 37.67
CA TYR A 25 43.44 -16.59 36.96
C TYR A 25 42.94 -15.21 36.53
N LEU A 26 41.64 -15.05 36.28
CA LEU A 26 40.99 -13.76 36.01
C LEU A 26 40.84 -12.85 37.24
N GLN A 27 41.24 -13.28 38.45
CA GLN A 27 41.15 -12.48 39.67
C GLN A 27 42.53 -12.05 40.18
N PRO A 28 42.69 -10.78 40.63
CA PRO A 28 41.69 -9.71 40.69
C PRO A 28 41.68 -8.89 39.39
N ASN A 29 40.61 -8.98 38.60
CA ASN A 29 40.34 -8.06 37.51
C ASN A 29 39.09 -7.24 37.85
N GLU A 30 39.30 -5.97 38.22
CA GLU A 30 38.22 -5.06 38.63
C GLU A 30 37.41 -4.53 37.44
N ASP A 31 37.86 -4.81 36.21
CA ASP A 31 37.33 -4.27 34.97
C ASP A 31 36.27 -5.16 34.32
N ILE A 32 36.06 -6.36 34.86
CA ILE A 32 35.12 -7.35 34.35
C ILE A 32 34.11 -7.78 35.42
N GLU A 33 32.86 -7.90 35.01
CA GLU A 33 31.81 -8.60 35.73
C GLU A 33 31.59 -9.95 35.03
N VAL A 34 31.98 -11.03 35.71
CA VAL A 34 31.91 -12.38 35.10
C VAL A 34 30.59 -13.06 35.49
N TRP A 35 29.80 -13.39 34.47
CA TRP A 35 28.58 -14.18 34.57
C TRP A 35 28.81 -15.58 34.00
N TYR A 36 28.24 -16.57 34.67
CA TYR A 36 28.18 -17.96 34.25
C TYR A 36 26.98 -18.58 34.94
N ASP A 37 26.48 -19.69 34.41
CA ASP A 37 25.38 -20.43 35.02
C ASP A 37 25.72 -20.80 36.48
N LYS A 38 25.12 -20.06 37.41
CA LYS A 38 25.35 -20.13 38.85
C LYS A 38 23.99 -20.31 39.50
N GLU A 39 23.68 -21.57 39.82
CA GLU A 39 22.59 -22.04 40.71
C GLU A 39 21.36 -21.12 40.73
N MET A 40 20.53 -21.25 39.69
CA MET A 40 19.19 -20.67 39.63
C MET A 40 18.36 -21.06 40.87
N LEU A 41 17.47 -20.18 41.29
CA LEU A 41 16.54 -20.49 42.39
C LEU A 41 15.44 -21.42 41.86
N ALA A 42 14.97 -22.34 42.72
CA ALA A 42 13.90 -23.25 42.34
C ALA A 42 12.62 -22.46 41.98
N GLY A 43 12.25 -22.44 40.69
CA GLY A 43 11.07 -21.73 40.17
C GLY A 43 11.34 -20.77 39.02
N ASP A 44 12.59 -20.47 38.67
CA ASP A 44 12.93 -19.60 37.54
C ASP A 44 12.73 -20.32 36.18
N GLU A 45 12.15 -19.64 35.19
CA GLU A 45 12.10 -20.14 33.80
C GLU A 45 13.50 -20.05 33.17
N PHE A 46 14.05 -21.23 32.86
CA PHE A 46 15.45 -21.46 32.49
C PHE A 46 15.95 -20.60 31.32
N ASP A 47 15.11 -20.36 30.31
CA ASP A 47 15.52 -19.75 29.04
C ASP A 47 15.44 -18.21 29.01
N GLU A 48 14.57 -17.59 29.81
CA GLU A 48 14.40 -16.12 29.81
C GLU A 48 15.59 -15.41 30.47
N VAL A 49 16.07 -15.93 31.61
CA VAL A 49 17.19 -15.34 32.36
C VAL A 49 18.50 -15.47 31.58
N ILE A 50 18.74 -16.64 30.97
CA ILE A 50 19.92 -16.87 30.13
C ILE A 50 19.86 -15.98 28.89
N SER A 51 18.70 -15.84 28.25
CA SER A 51 18.55 -14.95 27.08
C SER A 51 18.86 -13.49 27.42
N ALA A 52 18.32 -12.97 28.52
CA ALA A 52 18.60 -11.60 28.96
C ALA A 52 20.09 -11.37 29.26
N LYS A 53 20.77 -12.36 29.85
CA LYS A 53 22.21 -12.24 30.17
C LYS A 53 23.10 -12.38 28.94
N ILE A 54 22.69 -13.20 27.97
CA ILE A 54 23.32 -13.25 26.64
C ILE A 54 23.15 -11.90 25.92
N GLU A 55 22.02 -11.21 26.04
CA GLU A 55 21.82 -9.88 25.45
C GLU A 55 22.66 -8.78 26.12
N GLU A 56 22.97 -8.89 27.41
CA GLU A 56 23.72 -7.87 28.15
C GLU A 56 25.26 -8.00 28.06
N SER A 57 25.80 -9.12 27.55
CA SER A 57 27.24 -9.43 27.66
C SER A 57 28.14 -8.72 26.64
N ASP A 58 29.32 -8.23 26.99
CA ASP A 58 30.29 -7.64 26.03
C ASP A 58 31.24 -8.69 25.44
N VAL A 59 31.52 -9.76 26.19
CA VAL A 59 32.47 -10.82 25.82
C VAL A 59 31.87 -12.19 26.10
N PHE A 60 31.91 -13.09 25.12
CA PHE A 60 31.56 -14.50 25.26
C PHE A 60 32.82 -15.36 25.29
N VAL A 61 32.92 -16.22 26.30
CA VAL A 61 33.97 -17.22 26.44
C VAL A 61 33.31 -18.61 26.37
N PHE A 62 33.66 -19.38 25.35
CA PHE A 62 33.15 -20.75 25.18
C PHE A 62 34.22 -21.75 25.60
N LEU A 63 33.94 -22.59 26.59
CA LEU A 63 34.83 -23.66 27.02
C LEU A 63 34.53 -24.93 26.21
N ILE A 64 35.42 -25.25 25.27
CA ILE A 64 35.18 -26.22 24.21
C ILE A 64 35.84 -27.55 24.54
N THR A 65 34.97 -28.54 24.72
CA THR A 65 35.25 -29.98 24.75
C THR A 65 34.42 -30.69 23.69
N GLN A 66 34.63 -32.01 23.52
CA GLN A 66 33.75 -32.78 22.65
C GLN A 66 32.31 -32.77 23.18
N ASP A 67 32.13 -32.79 24.51
CA ASP A 67 30.81 -32.75 25.16
C ASP A 67 30.11 -31.42 24.88
N PHE A 68 30.81 -30.29 25.00
CA PHE A 68 30.31 -28.97 24.60
C PHE A 68 29.82 -28.96 23.14
N LEU A 69 30.62 -29.50 22.21
CA LEU A 69 30.27 -29.54 20.77
C LEU A 69 29.12 -30.50 20.43
N THR A 70 28.77 -31.42 21.33
CA THR A 70 27.65 -32.35 21.14
C THR A 70 26.40 -31.99 21.96
N SER A 71 26.52 -31.08 22.92
CA SER A 71 25.40 -30.55 23.69
C SER A 71 24.48 -29.74 22.80
N LYS A 72 23.21 -30.18 22.68
CA LYS A 72 22.18 -29.44 21.93
C LYS A 72 21.95 -28.06 22.51
N TYR A 73 21.88 -27.95 23.84
CA TYR A 73 21.64 -26.67 24.51
C TYR A 73 22.74 -25.65 24.21
N CYS A 74 24.00 -26.03 24.38
CA CYS A 74 25.14 -25.13 24.14
C CYS A 74 25.26 -24.73 22.65
N ASN A 75 24.93 -25.62 21.70
CA ASN A 75 25.04 -25.33 20.27
C ASN A 75 23.81 -24.62 19.67
N GLU A 76 22.61 -25.05 20.00
CA GLU A 76 21.36 -24.56 19.41
C GLU A 76 20.86 -23.28 20.09
N ILE A 77 21.18 -23.05 21.37
CA ILE A 77 20.70 -21.87 22.11
C ILE A 77 21.86 -20.89 22.35
N GLU A 78 22.84 -21.24 23.19
CA GLU A 78 23.86 -20.28 23.64
C GLU A 78 24.77 -19.83 22.50
N LEU A 79 25.30 -20.79 21.72
CA LEU A 79 26.17 -20.49 20.58
C LEU A 79 25.42 -19.78 19.45
N SER A 80 24.19 -20.20 19.13
CA SER A 80 23.43 -19.59 18.03
C SER A 80 23.05 -18.14 18.37
N LYS A 81 22.58 -17.86 19.59
CA LYS A 81 22.31 -16.49 20.04
C LYS A 81 23.57 -15.61 20.08
N ALA A 82 24.70 -16.14 20.55
CA ALA A 82 25.95 -15.40 20.55
C ALA A 82 26.44 -15.05 19.13
N LEU A 83 26.26 -15.96 18.15
CA LEU A 83 26.60 -15.73 16.75
C LEU A 83 25.65 -14.73 16.08
N GLU A 84 24.35 -14.81 16.34
CA GLU A 84 23.36 -13.84 15.85
C GLU A 84 23.65 -12.44 16.37
N ARG A 85 23.93 -12.32 17.67
CA ARG A 85 24.31 -11.05 18.26
C ARG A 85 25.65 -10.56 17.72
N LYS A 86 26.62 -11.44 17.46
CA LYS A 86 27.88 -11.06 16.82
C LYS A 86 27.69 -10.55 15.38
N ALA A 87 26.65 -10.99 14.68
CA ALA A 87 26.33 -10.52 13.33
C ALA A 87 25.67 -9.13 13.32
N SER A 88 25.05 -8.71 14.43
CA SER A 88 24.44 -7.38 14.60
C SER A 88 25.28 -6.41 15.43
N ASP A 89 26.22 -6.92 16.25
CA ASP A 89 27.11 -6.16 17.14
C ASP A 89 28.59 -6.44 16.82
N ASP A 90 29.21 -5.50 16.11
CA ASP A 90 30.62 -5.56 15.73
C ASP A 90 31.57 -5.41 16.93
N GLU A 91 31.10 -4.87 18.06
CA GLU A 91 31.91 -4.68 19.28
C GLU A 91 31.96 -5.93 20.14
N LEU A 92 30.93 -6.77 20.10
CA LEU A 92 30.90 -8.06 20.80
C LEU A 92 32.12 -8.93 20.44
N ARG A 93 32.71 -9.62 21.42
CA ARG A 93 33.85 -10.52 21.20
C ARG A 93 33.52 -11.95 21.62
N ILE A 94 33.90 -12.91 20.79
CA ILE A 94 33.75 -14.35 21.04
C ILE A 94 35.15 -14.94 21.18
N ILE A 95 35.40 -15.65 22.28
CA ILE A 95 36.68 -16.28 22.63
C ILE A 95 36.46 -17.78 22.81
N PRO A 96 36.80 -18.60 21.80
CA PRO A 96 36.87 -20.05 21.93
C PRO A 96 38.04 -20.48 22.84
N VAL A 97 37.77 -21.25 23.89
CA VAL A 97 38.81 -21.83 24.77
C VAL A 97 38.83 -23.34 24.62
N VAL A 98 39.86 -23.92 24.01
CA VAL A 98 39.92 -25.37 23.77
C VAL A 98 40.48 -26.09 25.00
N LEU A 99 39.62 -26.82 25.70
CA LEU A 99 39.99 -27.52 26.94
C LEU A 99 40.62 -28.89 26.66
N ASP A 100 40.05 -29.67 25.74
CA ASP A 100 40.51 -31.02 25.39
C ASP A 100 40.47 -31.29 23.88
N TYR A 101 41.07 -32.41 23.44
CA TYR A 101 41.05 -32.88 22.06
C TYR A 101 39.61 -33.09 21.59
N CYS A 102 39.16 -32.22 20.69
CA CYS A 102 37.79 -32.23 20.17
C CYS A 102 37.74 -31.84 18.69
N THR A 103 36.55 -31.97 18.09
CA THR A 103 36.31 -31.56 16.69
C THR A 103 36.17 -30.04 16.49
N PHE A 104 36.85 -29.22 17.29
CA PHE A 104 36.78 -27.74 17.24
C PHE A 104 36.97 -27.18 15.82
N LYS A 105 37.94 -27.68 15.05
CA LYS A 105 38.20 -27.22 13.67
C LYS A 105 37.03 -27.44 12.69
N ARG A 106 36.01 -28.22 13.08
CA ARG A 106 34.79 -28.44 12.30
C ARG A 106 33.58 -27.67 12.84
N SER A 107 33.72 -26.94 13.95
CA SER A 107 32.63 -26.19 14.56
C SER A 107 32.53 -24.77 13.98
N ARG A 108 31.38 -24.13 14.20
CA ARG A 108 31.16 -22.71 13.83
C ARG A 108 32.10 -21.76 14.58
N LEU A 109 32.66 -22.19 15.72
CA LEU A 109 33.62 -21.41 16.51
C LEU A 109 35.03 -21.39 15.90
N SER A 110 35.33 -22.23 14.92
CA SER A 110 36.62 -22.24 14.21
C SER A 110 36.91 -20.97 13.40
N LEU A 111 35.90 -20.13 13.18
CA LEU A 111 36.02 -18.83 12.53
C LEU A 111 36.64 -17.76 13.45
N TYR A 112 36.74 -18.02 14.75
CA TYR A 112 37.29 -17.11 15.75
C TYR A 112 38.65 -17.62 16.26
N ASN A 113 39.54 -16.70 16.60
CA ASN A 113 40.85 -17.03 17.16
C ASN A 113 40.67 -17.68 18.53
N ALA A 114 41.03 -18.96 18.64
CA ALA A 114 40.94 -19.71 19.88
C ALA A 114 42.18 -19.50 20.76
N THR A 115 41.99 -19.68 22.07
CA THR A 115 43.06 -19.75 23.08
C THR A 115 42.97 -21.11 23.80
N PRO A 116 44.06 -21.73 24.27
CA PRO A 116 45.47 -21.37 24.04
C PRO A 116 45.88 -21.35 22.56
N SER A 117 47.00 -20.71 22.24
CA SER A 117 47.47 -20.45 20.86
C SER A 117 47.39 -21.68 19.95
N ASP A 118 47.03 -21.47 18.69
CA ASP A 118 46.77 -22.53 17.69
C ASP A 118 45.65 -23.52 18.08
N ALA A 119 44.74 -23.12 18.97
CA ALA A 119 43.67 -23.96 19.51
C ALA A 119 44.22 -25.22 20.20
N LYS A 120 45.41 -25.11 20.83
CA LYS A 120 46.06 -26.22 21.52
C LYS A 120 45.30 -26.56 22.80
N PRO A 121 44.81 -27.80 22.98
CA PRO A 121 44.02 -28.16 24.16
C PRO A 121 44.78 -27.96 25.47
N ILE A 122 44.13 -27.37 26.48
CA ILE A 122 44.69 -27.23 27.84
C ILE A 122 45.16 -28.59 28.38
N SER A 123 44.43 -29.67 28.11
CA SER A 123 44.78 -31.05 28.49
C SER A 123 46.15 -31.51 27.98
N SER A 124 46.63 -30.94 26.87
CA SER A 124 47.91 -31.30 26.23
C SER A 124 49.14 -30.56 26.78
N TYR A 125 48.96 -29.60 27.69
CA TYR A 125 50.06 -28.86 28.31
C TYR A 125 50.72 -29.69 29.42
N GLN A 126 52.06 -29.76 29.41
CA GLN A 126 52.82 -30.37 30.52
C GLN A 126 52.53 -29.67 31.86
N ASN A 127 52.25 -28.37 31.82
CA ASN A 127 51.82 -27.58 32.96
C ASN A 127 50.53 -26.82 32.60
N GLN A 128 49.38 -27.36 33.01
CA GLN A 128 48.07 -26.75 32.74
C GLN A 128 47.94 -25.34 33.33
N LYS A 129 48.68 -25.00 34.39
CA LYS A 129 48.71 -23.65 34.96
C LYS A 129 49.22 -22.62 33.97
N GLN A 130 50.16 -23.01 33.10
CA GLN A 130 50.65 -22.15 32.03
C GLN A 130 49.57 -21.89 30.97
N ALA A 131 48.77 -22.91 30.64
CA ALA A 131 47.66 -22.77 29.71
C ALA A 131 46.55 -21.86 30.25
N TYR A 132 46.19 -21.99 31.54
CA TYR A 132 45.20 -21.09 32.15
C TYR A 132 45.69 -19.65 32.24
N LEU A 133 46.99 -19.43 32.47
CA LEU A 133 47.58 -18.09 32.41
C LEU A 133 47.47 -17.50 31.00
N GLU A 134 47.79 -18.28 29.97
CA GLU A 134 47.68 -17.87 28.55
C GLU A 134 46.23 -17.53 28.16
N VAL A 135 45.25 -18.30 28.65
CA VAL A 135 43.82 -17.99 28.47
C VAL A 135 43.44 -16.68 29.16
N SER A 136 43.92 -16.46 30.38
CA SER A 136 43.65 -15.24 31.15
C SER A 136 44.22 -14.00 30.46
N GLU A 137 45.49 -14.06 30.02
CA GLU A 137 46.15 -12.98 29.28
C GLU A 137 45.39 -12.64 27.98
N ALA A 138 44.93 -13.65 27.24
CA ALA A 138 44.14 -13.45 26.02
C ALA A 138 42.79 -12.77 26.29
N ILE A 139 42.12 -13.13 27.39
CA ILE A 139 40.86 -12.47 27.81
C ILE A 139 41.15 -11.03 28.24
N GLU A 140 42.23 -10.79 28.98
CA GLU A 140 42.63 -9.45 29.42
C GLU A 140 42.98 -8.53 28.24
N ASP A 141 43.64 -9.03 27.20
CA ASP A 141 43.92 -8.28 25.99
C ASP A 141 42.63 -7.84 25.27
N VAL A 142 41.62 -8.73 25.22
CA VAL A 142 40.30 -8.39 24.66
C VAL A 142 39.58 -7.35 25.53
N VAL A 143 39.60 -7.51 26.85
CA VAL A 143 39.02 -6.56 27.81
C VAL A 143 39.67 -5.20 27.69
N LYS A 144 41.01 -5.16 27.62
CA LYS A 144 41.78 -3.94 27.43
C LYS A 144 41.48 -3.28 26.09
N TYR A 145 41.42 -4.04 25.00
CA TYR A 145 41.02 -3.53 23.69
C TYR A 145 39.62 -2.89 23.73
N LEU A 146 38.64 -3.57 24.34
CA LEU A 146 37.26 -3.06 24.44
C LEU A 146 37.19 -1.84 25.36
N LYS A 147 37.97 -1.81 26.44
CA LYS A 147 38.07 -0.63 27.31
C LYS A 147 38.77 0.53 26.65
N GLU A 148 39.87 0.32 25.94
CA GLU A 148 40.56 1.36 25.17
C GLU A 148 39.64 1.92 24.09
N LYS A 149 38.85 1.06 23.43
CA LYS A 149 37.81 1.49 22.47
C LYS A 149 36.70 2.30 23.16
N LYS A 150 36.16 1.85 24.30
CA LYS A 150 35.17 2.60 25.10
C LYS A 150 35.74 3.90 25.69
N THR A 151 37.04 3.92 26.01
CA THR A 151 37.73 5.08 26.60
C THR A 151 38.10 6.11 25.53
N GLN A 152 38.53 5.67 24.34
CA GLN A 152 38.70 6.52 23.15
C GLN A 152 37.36 7.10 22.71
N SER A 153 36.28 6.31 22.76
CA SER A 153 34.90 6.80 22.56
C SER A 153 34.41 7.78 23.64
N SER A 154 35.10 7.88 24.79
CA SER A 154 34.77 8.80 25.89
C SER A 154 35.69 10.03 25.97
N TYR A 155 36.90 9.97 25.42
CA TYR A 155 37.86 11.09 25.35
C TYR A 155 37.76 11.92 24.05
N GLU A 156 36.98 11.48 23.06
CA GLU A 156 36.46 12.34 21.99
C GLU A 156 35.23 13.16 22.43
N ILE A 157 34.82 13.06 23.70
CA ILE A 157 33.76 13.89 24.31
C ILE A 157 34.38 14.97 25.20
N THR A 158 35.32 15.72 24.64
CA THR A 158 35.52 17.15 24.93
C THR A 158 35.94 17.81 23.62
N GLU A 159 34.99 18.46 22.95
CA GLU A 159 35.17 19.22 21.71
C GLU A 159 35.60 18.41 20.47
N GLU A 160 34.79 17.42 20.06
CA GLU A 160 34.34 17.16 18.67
C GLU A 160 33.61 15.81 18.64
N THR A 161 32.28 15.86 18.68
CA THR A 161 31.40 14.68 18.55
C THR A 161 31.70 13.90 17.28
N VAL A 162 32.20 12.65 17.39
CA VAL A 162 32.11 11.68 16.29
C VAL A 162 30.66 11.24 16.16
N VAL A 163 29.97 12.03 15.36
CA VAL A 163 28.65 11.83 14.80
C VAL A 163 28.58 10.50 14.02
N GLU A 164 27.65 9.60 14.36
CA GLU A 164 27.21 8.56 13.42
C GLU A 164 26.68 9.25 12.15
N LYS A 165 27.42 9.14 11.05
CA LYS A 165 27.06 9.78 9.78
C LYS A 165 25.74 9.19 9.29
N ASN A 166 24.72 10.04 9.13
CA ASN A 166 23.37 9.69 8.67
C ASN A 166 22.56 8.78 9.62
N ALA A 167 22.75 8.92 10.94
CA ALA A 167 21.87 8.30 11.93
C ALA A 167 20.45 8.88 11.86
N LEU A 168 19.43 8.01 11.87
CA LEU A 168 18.03 8.43 11.88
C LEU A 168 17.57 8.83 13.29
N ARG A 169 16.79 9.90 13.39
CA ARG A 169 16.17 10.33 14.65
C ARG A 169 15.26 9.25 15.21
N THR A 170 15.23 9.09 16.53
CA THR A 170 14.39 8.10 17.22
C THR A 170 12.90 8.23 16.89
N ASN A 171 12.37 9.45 16.88
CA ASN A 171 10.96 9.69 16.54
C ASN A 171 10.64 9.28 15.09
N PHE A 172 11.58 9.49 14.18
CA PHE A 172 11.41 9.11 12.78
C PHE A 172 11.52 7.59 12.58
N LYS A 173 12.41 6.91 13.30
CA LYS A 173 12.46 5.43 13.35
C LYS A 173 11.11 4.84 13.76
N LEU A 174 10.48 5.38 14.80
CA LEU A 174 9.14 4.98 15.23
C LEU A 174 8.07 5.27 14.16
N HIS A 175 8.16 6.40 13.47
CA HIS A 175 7.26 6.73 12.36
C HIS A 175 7.37 5.74 11.19
N LEU A 176 8.57 5.25 10.87
CA LEU A 176 8.79 4.28 9.80
C LEU A 176 8.25 2.87 10.15
N LEU A 177 8.20 2.53 11.43
CA LEU A 177 7.63 1.26 11.93
C LEU A 177 6.11 1.31 12.12
N ASP A 178 5.52 2.50 12.10
CA ASP A 178 4.09 2.70 12.27
C ASP A 178 3.30 2.19 11.04
N LEU A 179 2.35 1.27 11.30
CA LEU A 179 1.40 0.72 10.33
C LEU A 179 0.45 1.78 9.78
N GLY A 180 0.29 2.91 10.47
CA GLY A 180 -0.64 3.98 10.11
C GLY A 180 -2.09 3.67 10.49
N PHE A 181 -2.36 2.51 11.11
CA PHE A 181 -3.64 2.16 11.73
C PHE A 181 -3.46 1.16 12.88
N THR A 182 -4.45 1.09 13.77
CA THR A 182 -4.40 0.23 14.96
C THR A 182 -5.04 -1.11 14.65
N ILE A 183 -4.24 -2.16 14.72
CA ILE A 183 -4.66 -3.55 14.56
C ILE A 183 -4.20 -4.37 15.75
N GLN A 184 -5.00 -5.36 16.13
CA GLN A 184 -4.76 -6.20 17.31
C GLN A 184 -4.55 -7.63 16.85
N HIS A 185 -3.67 -8.33 17.55
CA HIS A 185 -3.46 -9.77 17.40
C HIS A 185 -3.45 -10.41 18.78
N ARG A 186 -4.03 -11.59 18.94
CA ARG A 186 -4.22 -12.27 20.23
C ARG A 186 -2.92 -12.61 20.95
N ARG A 187 -1.81 -12.71 20.21
CA ARG A 187 -0.47 -13.09 20.70
C ARG A 187 0.54 -11.95 20.77
N LYS A 188 0.21 -10.74 20.31
CA LYS A 188 1.16 -9.61 20.30
C LYS A 188 0.44 -8.29 20.54
N GLU A 189 0.85 -7.57 21.60
CA GLU A 189 0.17 -6.33 22.03
C GLU A 189 0.35 -5.15 21.05
N ILE A 190 1.54 -5.06 20.43
CA ILE A 190 1.90 -4.00 19.49
C ILE A 190 2.41 -4.65 18.22
N LEU A 191 1.74 -4.34 17.10
CA LEU A 191 2.16 -4.74 15.77
C LEU A 191 2.90 -3.60 15.10
N TYR A 192 4.03 -3.93 14.48
CA TYR A 192 4.82 -3.03 13.68
C TYR A 192 4.66 -3.36 12.20
N LEU A 193 5.13 -2.44 11.36
CA LEU A 193 5.07 -2.59 9.92
C LEU A 193 5.69 -3.91 9.43
N ASP A 194 6.81 -4.33 10.02
CA ASP A 194 7.53 -5.56 9.61
C ASP A 194 6.72 -6.84 9.82
N ASP A 195 5.86 -6.85 10.83
CA ASP A 195 5.02 -8.00 11.16
C ASP A 195 4.04 -8.31 10.02
N LEU A 196 3.59 -7.29 9.27
CA LEU A 196 2.47 -7.40 8.33
C LEU A 196 2.79 -6.98 6.91
N PHE A 197 3.90 -6.28 6.66
CA PHE A 197 4.17 -5.71 5.34
C PHE A 197 4.37 -6.79 4.27
N ILE A 198 3.74 -6.57 3.12
CA ILE A 198 3.90 -7.40 1.92
C ILE A 198 4.14 -6.47 0.74
N TYR A 199 5.12 -6.84 -0.08
CA TYR A 199 5.42 -6.13 -1.31
C TYR A 199 4.25 -6.25 -2.30
N PRO A 200 3.62 -5.13 -2.71
CA PRO A 200 2.53 -5.17 -3.68
C PRO A 200 3.04 -5.57 -5.08
N ASP A 201 2.13 -6.06 -5.92
CA ASP A 201 2.43 -6.30 -7.33
C ASP A 201 2.22 -4.98 -8.07
N LEU A 202 3.09 -4.71 -9.04
CA LEU A 202 3.09 -3.51 -9.83
C LEU A 202 2.74 -3.85 -11.27
N LYS A 203 1.83 -3.09 -11.87
CA LYS A 203 1.52 -3.15 -13.29
C LYS A 203 2.33 -2.11 -14.04
N ARG A 204 3.03 -2.50 -15.11
CA ARG A 204 3.74 -1.56 -15.99
C ARG A 204 2.74 -0.83 -16.90
N THR A 205 2.89 0.48 -17.07
CA THR A 205 1.98 1.29 -17.91
C THR A 205 2.53 1.61 -19.30
N LYS A 206 3.86 1.64 -19.49
CA LYS A 206 4.50 1.81 -20.82
C LYS A 206 4.84 0.44 -21.42
N TYR A 207 4.25 0.13 -22.57
CA TYR A 207 4.50 -1.11 -23.32
C TYR A 207 5.62 -0.89 -24.34
N GLU A 208 6.70 -1.66 -24.25
CA GLU A 208 7.46 -2.02 -25.45
C GLU A 208 6.85 -3.31 -26.00
N PHE A 209 6.70 -3.39 -27.33
CA PHE A 209 5.86 -4.35 -28.05
C PHE A 209 6.18 -5.85 -27.85
N ASP A 210 7.21 -6.21 -27.07
CA ASP A 210 7.68 -7.58 -26.86
C ASP A 210 7.62 -8.08 -25.40
N ASP A 211 7.20 -7.27 -24.42
CA ASP A 211 7.25 -7.65 -23.00
C ASP A 211 5.92 -8.25 -22.51
N TYR A 212 5.87 -9.58 -22.34
CA TYR A 212 4.68 -10.34 -21.91
C TYR A 212 4.38 -10.25 -20.39
N ASP A 213 5.25 -9.65 -19.59
CA ASP A 213 5.09 -9.56 -18.13
C ASP A 213 4.40 -8.24 -17.73
N VAL A 214 3.06 -8.24 -17.75
CA VAL A 214 2.19 -7.09 -17.38
C VAL A 214 2.29 -6.73 -15.89
N PHE A 215 2.56 -7.72 -15.03
CA PHE A 215 2.68 -7.57 -13.58
C PHE A 215 4.08 -7.99 -13.11
N VAL A 216 4.68 -7.17 -12.24
CA VAL A 216 6.01 -7.37 -11.67
C VAL A 216 5.97 -7.15 -10.17
N ASN A 217 6.68 -7.98 -9.41
CA ASN A 217 6.73 -7.82 -7.95
C ASN A 217 7.54 -6.56 -7.58
N SER A 218 7.00 -5.69 -6.72
CA SER A 218 7.65 -4.43 -6.34
C SER A 218 9.05 -4.63 -5.73
N LYS A 219 9.27 -5.70 -4.95
CA LYS A 219 10.57 -6.01 -4.32
C LYS A 219 11.71 -6.10 -5.34
N ASN A 220 11.43 -6.67 -6.50
CA ASN A 220 12.43 -6.94 -7.54
C ASN A 220 12.69 -5.74 -8.44
N VAL A 221 11.75 -4.81 -8.51
CA VAL A 221 11.78 -3.68 -9.44
C VAL A 221 12.19 -2.39 -8.76
N LEU A 222 11.85 -2.25 -7.49
CA LEU A 222 12.22 -1.14 -6.62
C LEU A 222 13.44 -1.48 -5.74
N SER A 223 14.27 -2.45 -6.15
CA SER A 223 15.53 -2.77 -5.47
C SER A 223 16.51 -1.61 -5.61
N HIS A 224 17.37 -1.39 -4.61
CA HIS A 224 18.38 -0.32 -4.59
C HIS A 224 19.15 -0.17 -5.92
N GLU A 225 19.66 -1.28 -6.48
CA GLU A 225 20.41 -1.30 -7.74
C GLU A 225 19.64 -0.75 -8.96
N LYS A 226 18.31 -0.91 -8.97
CA LYS A 226 17.44 -0.49 -10.08
C LYS A 226 16.93 0.93 -9.91
N ILE A 227 16.95 1.47 -8.71
CA ILE A 227 16.49 2.82 -8.42
C ILE A 227 17.63 3.83 -8.46
N SER A 228 18.85 3.41 -8.11
CA SER A 228 20.02 4.29 -8.16
C SER A 228 20.23 4.85 -9.58
N GLY A 229 20.12 6.17 -9.71
CA GLY A 229 20.24 6.88 -10.99
C GLY A 229 18.99 6.86 -11.88
N ASN A 230 17.88 6.30 -11.40
CA ASN A 230 16.62 6.18 -12.16
C ASN A 230 15.47 6.98 -11.53
N LYS A 231 14.50 7.32 -12.38
CA LYS A 231 13.30 8.08 -12.02
C LYS A 231 12.07 7.18 -12.13
N THR A 232 11.33 7.02 -11.04
CA THR A 232 10.22 6.06 -10.94
C THR A 232 8.95 6.74 -10.45
N LEU A 233 7.84 6.55 -11.18
CA LEU A 233 6.50 7.00 -10.77
C LEU A 233 5.69 5.77 -10.34
N ILE A 234 5.15 5.80 -9.13
CA ILE A 234 4.26 4.77 -8.59
C ILE A 234 2.88 5.37 -8.41
N ILE A 235 1.92 4.87 -9.16
CA ILE A 235 0.52 5.28 -9.11
C ILE A 235 -0.26 4.26 -8.30
N GLY A 236 -1.05 4.70 -7.33
CA GLY A 236 -1.90 3.81 -6.55
C GLY A 236 -3.25 4.45 -6.26
N SER A 237 -4.32 3.66 -6.28
CA SER A 237 -5.62 4.13 -5.78
C SER A 237 -5.58 4.39 -4.27
N GLU A 238 -6.56 5.11 -3.73
CA GLU A 238 -6.74 5.33 -2.29
C GLU A 238 -6.63 3.99 -1.52
N GLN A 239 -5.92 3.97 -0.37
CA GLN A 239 -5.76 2.78 0.49
C GLN A 239 -5.03 1.57 -0.13
N SER A 240 -4.32 1.75 -1.25
CA SER A 240 -3.51 0.69 -1.87
C SER A 240 -2.20 0.37 -1.13
N GLY A 241 -1.82 1.18 -0.13
CA GLY A 241 -0.57 1.01 0.63
C GLY A 241 0.59 1.92 0.17
N LYS A 242 0.30 3.00 -0.57
CA LYS A 242 1.26 4.01 -1.07
C LYS A 242 2.29 4.46 0.00
N SER A 243 1.82 5.08 1.08
CA SER A 243 2.69 5.58 2.16
C SER A 243 3.45 4.47 2.88
N THR A 244 2.82 3.31 3.05
CA THR A 244 3.45 2.15 3.68
C THR A 244 4.60 1.59 2.84
N LEU A 245 4.43 1.57 1.51
CA LEU A 245 5.49 1.25 0.56
C LEU A 245 6.61 2.29 0.65
N ALA A 246 6.29 3.58 0.69
CA ALA A 246 7.28 4.67 0.84
C ALA A 246 8.18 4.49 2.08
N LYS A 247 7.57 4.25 3.25
CA LYS A 247 8.29 3.97 4.51
C LYS A 247 9.20 2.75 4.40
N THR A 248 8.73 1.69 3.74
CA THR A 248 9.51 0.45 3.58
C THR A 248 10.70 0.67 2.65
N LEU A 249 10.51 1.36 1.52
CA LEU A 249 11.58 1.69 0.59
C LEU A 249 12.63 2.58 1.25
N PHE A 250 12.21 3.57 2.03
CA PHE A 250 13.12 4.40 2.82
C PHE A 250 14.05 3.54 3.69
N ARG A 251 13.48 2.64 4.50
CA ARG A 251 14.27 1.76 5.38
C ARG A 251 15.19 0.83 4.60
N GLN A 252 14.71 0.30 3.47
CA GLN A 252 15.49 -0.58 2.62
C GLN A 252 16.69 0.15 2.01
N TYR A 253 16.54 1.39 1.55
CA TYR A 253 17.66 2.14 0.99
C TYR A 253 18.63 2.61 2.06
N HIS A 254 18.13 3.06 3.22
CA HIS A 254 18.97 3.44 4.37
C HIS A 254 19.82 2.27 4.87
N SER A 255 19.23 1.07 5.02
CA SER A 255 19.96 -0.14 5.43
C SER A 255 20.98 -0.64 4.38
N ASN A 256 20.81 -0.29 3.10
CA ASN A 256 21.78 -0.56 2.05
C ASN A 256 22.87 0.53 1.92
N GLY A 257 22.90 1.51 2.82
CA GLY A 257 23.92 2.56 2.88
C GLY A 257 23.63 3.82 2.04
N SER A 258 22.44 3.95 1.45
CA SER A 258 22.03 5.18 0.75
C SER A 258 21.50 6.25 1.71
N ILE A 259 21.35 7.47 1.22
CA ILE A 259 20.69 8.57 1.95
C ILE A 259 19.32 8.85 1.30
N PRO A 260 18.25 8.12 1.68
CA PRO A 260 16.90 8.47 1.26
C PRO A 260 16.38 9.66 2.05
N VAL A 261 15.51 10.46 1.42
CA VAL A 261 14.71 11.50 2.08
C VAL A 261 13.24 11.27 1.73
N LEU A 262 12.38 11.17 2.76
CA LEU A 262 10.95 10.93 2.59
C LEU A 262 10.16 12.24 2.77
N ILE A 263 9.65 12.80 1.68
CA ILE A 263 8.97 14.10 1.69
C ILE A 263 7.48 13.90 1.48
N LYS A 264 6.65 14.57 2.26
CA LYS A 264 5.19 14.55 2.05
C LYS A 264 4.80 15.57 0.98
N GLY A 265 3.91 15.17 0.06
CA GLY A 265 3.46 16.03 -1.04
C GLY A 265 2.80 17.34 -0.59
N ASP A 266 2.10 17.34 0.55
CA ASP A 266 1.45 18.51 1.16
C ASP A 266 2.43 19.59 1.66
N SER A 267 3.72 19.25 1.76
CA SER A 267 4.74 20.13 2.33
C SER A 267 5.30 21.12 1.31
N PHE A 268 5.09 20.88 0.01
CA PHE A 268 5.43 21.83 -1.04
C PHE A 268 4.37 22.94 -1.10
N LYS A 269 4.72 24.12 -0.59
CA LYS A 269 3.85 25.32 -0.59
C LYS A 269 4.24 26.36 -1.65
N LYS A 270 5.52 26.39 -2.06
CA LYS A 270 6.08 27.29 -3.09
C LYS A 270 7.17 26.57 -3.87
N VAL A 271 7.30 26.85 -5.17
CA VAL A 271 8.29 26.21 -6.06
C VAL A 271 9.73 26.65 -5.77
N ALA A 272 9.91 27.86 -5.22
CA ALA A 272 11.22 28.44 -4.95
C ALA A 272 11.97 27.81 -3.74
N ASP A 273 11.34 26.88 -3.02
CA ASP A 273 11.85 26.35 -1.74
C ASP A 273 12.19 24.85 -1.75
N ILE A 274 12.41 24.22 -2.91
CA ILE A 274 12.62 22.76 -2.98
C ILE A 274 13.85 22.32 -2.17
N GLU A 275 14.96 23.03 -2.30
CA GLU A 275 16.17 22.73 -1.52
C GLU A 275 15.93 22.94 -0.02
N ASN A 276 15.20 24.00 0.34
CA ASN A 276 14.82 24.28 1.73
C ASN A 276 13.94 23.15 2.29
N VAL A 277 12.91 22.73 1.56
CA VAL A 277 12.02 21.62 1.95
C VAL A 277 12.81 20.32 2.10
N VAL A 278 13.68 19.98 1.14
CA VAL A 278 14.50 18.76 1.22
C VAL A 278 15.42 18.82 2.44
N ASN A 279 16.07 19.95 2.69
CA ASN A 279 16.94 20.16 3.85
C ASN A 279 16.16 20.12 5.17
N ASP A 280 14.96 20.69 5.23
CA ASP A 280 14.09 20.65 6.41
C ASP A 280 13.71 19.21 6.76
N PHE A 281 13.31 18.41 5.77
CA PHE A 281 13.00 16.99 5.97
C PHE A 281 14.24 16.17 6.32
N LEU A 282 15.40 16.46 5.72
CA LEU A 282 16.67 15.81 6.12
C LEU A 282 16.99 16.10 7.59
N ASN A 283 16.84 17.35 8.02
CA ASN A 283 17.04 17.74 9.42
C ASN A 283 16.00 17.13 10.35
N GLU A 284 14.77 16.90 9.90
CA GLU A 284 13.74 16.23 10.70
C GLU A 284 14.01 14.72 10.84
N GLN A 285 14.58 14.10 9.79
CA GLN A 285 14.72 12.64 9.68
C GLN A 285 16.02 12.11 10.25
N TYR A 286 17.09 12.90 10.20
CA TYR A 286 18.43 12.51 10.62
C TYR A 286 18.91 13.36 11.81
N ASP A 287 19.70 12.75 12.70
CA ASP A 287 20.35 13.46 13.81
C ASP A 287 21.58 14.22 13.32
N ASN A 288 22.29 13.65 12.33
CA ASN A 288 23.40 14.31 11.68
C ASN A 288 23.53 13.86 10.23
N VAL A 289 23.46 14.82 9.31
CA VAL A 289 23.70 14.57 7.90
C VAL A 289 25.08 15.14 7.56
N GLY A 290 25.98 14.31 7.02
CA GLY A 290 27.29 14.78 6.57
C GLY A 290 27.17 15.74 5.36
N ILE A 291 28.29 16.19 4.79
CA ILE A 291 28.26 16.90 3.49
C ILE A 291 27.58 16.00 2.46
N ILE A 292 26.40 16.40 1.98
CA ILE A 292 25.60 15.60 1.06
C ILE A 292 25.97 15.97 -0.36
N ASN A 293 26.38 14.98 -1.14
CA ASN A 293 26.37 15.09 -2.58
C ASN A 293 24.93 14.88 -3.05
N TYR A 294 24.30 15.91 -3.63
CA TYR A 294 22.92 15.81 -4.13
C TYR A 294 22.70 14.68 -5.15
N ASN A 295 23.78 14.20 -5.79
CA ASN A 295 23.74 13.04 -6.68
C ASN A 295 23.55 11.68 -5.97
N GLU A 296 23.81 11.62 -4.67
CA GLU A 296 23.73 10.40 -3.85
C GLU A 296 22.42 10.31 -3.04
N LEU A 297 21.62 11.38 -3.04
CA LEU A 297 20.29 11.41 -2.41
C LEU A 297 19.27 10.62 -3.22
N ILE A 298 18.43 9.84 -2.53
CA ILE A 298 17.24 9.21 -3.09
C ILE A 298 16.02 9.98 -2.58
N VAL A 299 15.41 10.78 -3.45
CA VAL A 299 14.23 11.58 -3.08
C VAL A 299 12.97 10.73 -3.24
N ILE A 300 12.27 10.48 -2.15
CA ILE A 300 10.98 9.78 -2.12
C ILE A 300 9.89 10.80 -1.79
N VAL A 301 9.00 11.10 -2.74
CA VAL A 301 7.85 11.98 -2.51
C VAL A 301 6.60 11.11 -2.30
N ASP A 302 6.07 11.12 -1.07
CA ASP A 302 4.84 10.42 -0.70
C ASP A 302 3.61 11.29 -0.97
N ASP A 303 2.77 10.81 -1.89
CA ASP A 303 1.49 11.39 -2.32
C ASP A 303 1.55 12.86 -2.78
N ILE A 304 2.20 13.10 -3.93
CA ILE A 304 2.26 14.44 -4.57
C ILE A 304 0.86 15.03 -4.86
N THR A 305 -0.15 14.17 -5.01
CA THR A 305 -1.53 14.58 -5.29
C THR A 305 -2.26 15.19 -4.09
N GLU A 306 -1.73 15.04 -2.86
CA GLU A 306 -2.23 15.78 -1.69
C GLU A 306 -1.64 17.21 -1.59
N SER A 307 -0.79 17.63 -2.53
CA SER A 307 -0.26 18.99 -2.56
C SER A 307 -1.37 20.02 -2.82
N PRO A 308 -1.45 21.11 -2.04
CA PRO A 308 -2.42 22.19 -2.26
C PRO A 308 -2.11 23.04 -3.51
N MET A 309 -1.00 22.76 -4.19
CA MET A 309 -0.52 23.55 -5.33
C MET A 309 -1.32 23.27 -6.60
N ASN A 310 -1.48 24.31 -7.43
CA ASN A 310 -2.06 24.17 -8.77
C ASN A 310 -1.15 23.36 -9.70
N GLU A 311 -1.70 22.86 -10.80
CA GLU A 311 -1.02 22.00 -11.77
C GLU A 311 0.26 22.65 -12.33
N LYS A 312 0.22 23.95 -12.65
CA LYS A 312 1.38 24.71 -13.15
C LYS A 312 2.57 24.65 -12.18
N PHE A 313 2.32 24.78 -10.89
CA PHE A 313 3.38 24.70 -9.88
C PHE A 313 3.86 23.26 -9.63
N GLN A 314 2.98 22.25 -9.72
CA GLN A 314 3.38 20.85 -9.64
C GLN A 314 4.32 20.47 -10.80
N ARG A 315 4.07 20.99 -12.01
CA ARG A 315 4.96 20.83 -13.17
C ARG A 315 6.32 21.48 -12.95
N ALA A 316 6.35 22.71 -12.46
CA ALA A 316 7.61 23.40 -12.15
C ALA A 316 8.40 22.69 -11.03
N LEU A 317 7.71 22.16 -10.01
CA LEU A 317 8.29 21.32 -8.96
C LEU A 317 8.93 20.05 -9.55
N LEU A 318 8.22 19.34 -10.43
CA LEU A 318 8.73 18.14 -11.09
C LEU A 318 9.98 18.44 -11.93
N ASN A 319 9.94 19.48 -12.74
CA ASN A 319 11.08 19.87 -13.58
C ASN A 319 12.32 20.18 -12.73
N ASN A 320 12.15 20.97 -11.66
CA ASN A 320 13.24 21.27 -10.74
C ASN A 320 13.78 20.00 -10.05
N LEU A 321 12.91 19.11 -9.57
CA LEU A 321 13.36 17.84 -8.95
C LEU A 321 14.16 16.99 -9.94
N VAL A 322 13.69 16.90 -11.19
CA VAL A 322 14.31 16.15 -12.29
C VAL A 322 15.68 16.72 -12.67
N GLU A 323 15.87 18.03 -12.58
CA GLU A 323 17.14 18.71 -12.84
C GLU A 323 18.14 18.56 -11.67
N THR A 324 17.66 18.65 -10.43
CA THR A 324 18.53 18.62 -9.23
C THR A 324 18.93 17.20 -8.81
N TYR A 325 18.03 16.22 -8.93
CA TYR A 325 18.23 14.88 -8.37
C TYR A 325 18.24 13.77 -9.43
N LYS A 326 19.17 12.82 -9.27
CA LYS A 326 19.28 11.66 -10.17
C LYS A 326 18.31 10.53 -9.83
N SER A 327 18.15 10.24 -8.54
CA SER A 327 17.33 9.13 -8.05
C SER A 327 16.06 9.67 -7.41
N ILE A 328 14.92 9.46 -8.08
CA ILE A 328 13.63 10.02 -7.67
C ILE A 328 12.56 8.95 -7.69
N ILE A 329 11.81 8.83 -6.60
CA ILE A 329 10.59 8.02 -6.52
C ILE A 329 9.44 8.97 -6.19
N ILE A 330 8.47 9.06 -7.10
CA ILE A 330 7.26 9.84 -6.89
C ILE A 330 6.10 8.87 -6.72
N ILE A 331 5.37 9.02 -5.63
CA ILE A 331 4.17 8.24 -5.34
C ILE A 331 2.97 9.17 -5.47
N ALA A 332 1.97 8.75 -6.25
CA ALA A 332 0.82 9.58 -6.59
C ALA A 332 -0.50 8.78 -6.55
N ASP A 333 -1.60 9.49 -6.33
CA ASP A 333 -2.92 8.92 -6.52
C ASP A 333 -3.22 8.66 -8.01
N SER A 334 -4.03 7.64 -8.25
CA SER A 334 -4.62 7.32 -9.56
C SER A 334 -5.23 8.51 -10.31
N LYS A 335 -5.69 9.55 -9.60
CA LYS A 335 -6.22 10.79 -10.18
C LYS A 335 -5.23 11.53 -11.09
N ILE A 336 -3.93 11.34 -10.90
CA ILE A 336 -2.88 11.98 -11.72
C ILE A 336 -3.02 11.64 -13.21
N ARG A 337 -3.71 10.53 -13.53
CA ARG A 337 -4.00 10.08 -14.90
C ARG A 337 -4.90 11.00 -15.71
N PHE A 338 -5.66 11.87 -15.05
CA PHE A 338 -6.61 12.75 -15.70
C PHE A 338 -6.02 14.13 -16.01
N SER A 339 -4.75 14.35 -15.64
CA SER A 339 -4.00 15.57 -15.94
C SER A 339 -3.05 15.28 -17.10
N ASP A 340 -3.51 15.57 -18.32
CA ASP A 340 -2.77 15.30 -19.55
C ASP A 340 -1.44 16.09 -19.63
N GLN A 341 -1.36 17.27 -19.00
CA GLN A 341 -0.14 18.09 -19.03
C GLN A 341 0.93 17.56 -18.06
N LEU A 342 0.54 17.15 -16.85
CA LEU A 342 1.46 16.62 -15.84
C LEU A 342 1.99 15.23 -16.26
N LEU A 343 1.15 14.40 -16.91
CA LEU A 343 1.56 13.11 -17.47
C LEU A 343 2.71 13.22 -18.49
N LYS A 344 2.74 14.29 -19.30
CA LYS A 344 3.84 14.54 -20.25
C LYS A 344 5.17 14.77 -19.53
N ASP A 345 5.17 15.46 -18.40
CA ASP A 345 6.40 15.72 -17.64
C ASP A 345 6.94 14.44 -16.96
N PHE A 346 6.08 13.43 -16.75
CA PHE A 346 6.47 12.10 -16.31
C PHE A 346 7.02 11.19 -17.41
N ASP A 347 7.20 11.67 -18.65
CA ASP A 347 7.69 10.80 -19.72
C ASP A 347 9.09 10.24 -19.48
N CYS A 348 9.91 10.97 -18.73
CA CYS A 348 11.23 10.55 -18.29
C CYS A 348 11.22 9.56 -17.11
N PHE A 349 10.04 9.24 -16.55
CA PHE A 349 9.88 8.30 -15.44
C PHE A 349 9.49 6.91 -15.93
N THR A 350 9.97 5.89 -15.23
CA THR A 350 9.43 4.54 -15.35
C THR A 350 8.17 4.44 -14.48
N THR A 351 7.02 4.19 -15.11
CA THR A 351 5.72 4.27 -14.42
C THR A 351 5.16 2.89 -14.10
N TYR A 352 4.78 2.72 -12.84
CA TYR A 352 4.16 1.54 -12.27
C TYR A 352 2.82 1.88 -11.63
N GLU A 353 1.87 0.95 -11.67
CA GLU A 353 0.60 1.04 -10.95
C GLU A 353 0.51 -0.06 -9.89
N ILE A 354 0.19 0.30 -8.64
CA ILE A 354 -0.05 -0.67 -7.57
C ILE A 354 -1.31 -1.48 -7.91
N ALA A 355 -1.14 -2.77 -8.11
CA ALA A 355 -2.23 -3.71 -8.32
C ALA A 355 -2.92 -4.06 -7.00
N GLU A 356 -4.16 -4.54 -7.09
CA GLU A 356 -4.83 -5.14 -5.95
C GLU A 356 -4.14 -6.45 -5.53
N PHE A 357 -4.27 -6.82 -4.26
CA PHE A 357 -3.61 -8.01 -3.75
C PHE A 357 -4.08 -9.27 -4.48
N SER A 358 -3.12 -9.98 -5.06
CA SER A 358 -3.34 -11.28 -5.69
C SER A 358 -3.64 -12.35 -4.63
N HIS A 359 -4.08 -13.54 -5.06
CA HIS A 359 -4.27 -14.67 -4.15
C HIS A 359 -2.97 -15.06 -3.41
N ILE A 360 -1.81 -14.78 -4.01
CA ILE A 360 -0.50 -15.05 -3.40
C ILE A 360 -0.28 -14.11 -2.22
N GLN A 361 -0.41 -12.80 -2.43
CA GLN A 361 -0.22 -11.78 -1.39
C GLN A 361 -1.24 -11.91 -0.27
N LYS A 362 -2.48 -12.30 -0.59
CA LYS A 362 -3.49 -12.64 0.43
C LYS A 362 -3.04 -13.81 1.30
N THR A 363 -2.48 -14.85 0.67
CA THR A 363 -2.00 -16.04 1.39
C THR A 363 -0.81 -15.69 2.26
N GLU A 364 0.17 -14.96 1.74
CA GLU A 364 1.35 -14.49 2.48
C GLU A 364 0.94 -13.61 3.69
N LEU A 365 -0.13 -12.81 3.55
CA LEU A 365 -0.65 -12.00 4.65
C LEU A 365 -1.30 -12.84 5.76
N VAL A 366 -2.06 -13.85 5.37
CA VAL A 366 -2.67 -14.81 6.32
C VAL A 366 -1.58 -15.61 7.04
N GLU A 367 -0.55 -16.03 6.31
CA GLU A 367 0.59 -16.76 6.87
C GLU A 367 1.35 -15.89 7.88
N LYS A 368 1.74 -14.66 7.49
CA LYS A 368 2.35 -13.69 8.40
C LYS A 368 1.48 -13.44 9.62
N TRP A 369 0.18 -13.23 9.42
CA TRP A 369 -0.77 -13.02 10.51
C TRP A 369 -0.74 -14.16 11.53
N ASN A 370 -0.87 -15.40 11.07
CA ASN A 370 -0.91 -16.56 11.96
C ASN A 370 0.43 -16.84 12.65
N GLN A 371 1.54 -16.45 12.02
CA GLN A 371 2.91 -16.57 12.56
C GLN A 371 3.21 -15.57 13.68
N ILE A 372 2.40 -14.53 13.86
CA ILE A 372 2.63 -13.54 14.91
C ILE A 372 2.58 -14.22 16.29
N GLY A 373 3.69 -14.13 17.03
CA GLY A 373 3.81 -14.64 18.40
C GLY A 373 3.64 -16.16 18.50
N LEU A 374 4.02 -16.91 17.47
CA LEU A 374 4.21 -18.36 17.55
C LEU A 374 5.67 -18.68 17.87
N ASP A 375 5.88 -19.57 18.84
CA ASP A 375 7.18 -20.18 19.11
C ASP A 375 7.45 -21.30 18.09
N GLU A 376 8.74 -21.56 17.80
CA GLU A 376 9.19 -22.57 16.82
C GLU A 376 8.77 -24.02 17.13
N THR A 377 8.15 -24.27 18.29
CA THR A 377 7.66 -25.58 18.76
C THR A 377 6.24 -25.93 18.29
N SER A 378 5.59 -25.06 17.54
CA SER A 378 4.19 -25.24 17.08
C SER A 378 4.08 -26.23 15.91
N ASP A 379 3.11 -27.14 15.97
CA ASP A 379 2.95 -28.20 14.97
C ASP A 379 2.58 -27.61 13.58
N ILE A 380 3.34 -27.98 12.54
CA ILE A 380 3.22 -27.40 11.19
C ILE A 380 1.83 -27.67 10.60
N GLU A 381 1.23 -28.82 10.93
CA GLU A 381 -0.11 -29.20 10.48
C GLU A 381 -1.21 -28.30 11.04
N ASP A 382 -1.08 -27.86 12.30
CA ASP A 382 -2.05 -26.97 12.96
C ASP A 382 -2.01 -25.56 12.35
N ILE A 383 -0.80 -25.05 12.05
CA ILE A 383 -0.63 -23.74 11.38
C ILE A 383 -1.21 -23.79 9.97
N GLN A 384 -0.98 -24.87 9.22
CA GLN A 384 -1.54 -25.04 7.88
C GLN A 384 -3.07 -25.13 7.89
N SER A 385 -3.65 -25.88 8.82
CA SER A 385 -5.11 -25.96 9.01
C SER A 385 -5.72 -24.59 9.34
N LEU A 386 -5.06 -23.82 10.22
CA LEU A 386 -5.46 -22.46 10.57
C LEU A 386 -5.38 -21.49 9.37
N ASN A 387 -4.29 -21.57 8.59
CA ASN A 387 -4.09 -20.82 7.35
C ASN A 387 -5.20 -21.12 6.35
N ASP A 388 -5.52 -22.39 6.12
CA ASP A 388 -6.56 -22.82 5.18
C ASP A 388 -7.96 -22.36 5.62
N ASN A 389 -8.26 -22.39 6.91
CA ASN A 389 -9.54 -21.93 7.45
C ASN A 389 -9.70 -20.41 7.29
N LEU A 390 -8.72 -19.62 7.72
CA LEU A 390 -8.75 -18.16 7.56
C LEU A 390 -8.79 -17.75 6.09
N LYS A 391 -8.02 -18.42 5.23
CA LYS A 391 -8.05 -18.20 3.79
C LYS A 391 -9.44 -18.46 3.21
N ARG A 392 -10.10 -19.58 3.56
CA ARG A 392 -11.48 -19.87 3.12
C ARG A 392 -12.48 -18.82 3.61
N ASN A 393 -12.33 -18.32 4.84
CA ASN A 393 -13.21 -17.30 5.38
C ASN A 393 -13.01 -15.94 4.71
N ILE A 394 -11.75 -15.52 4.52
CA ILE A 394 -11.39 -14.32 3.76
C ILE A 394 -11.89 -14.43 2.33
N ASP A 395 -11.62 -15.55 1.66
CA ASP A 395 -12.11 -15.79 0.31
C ASP A 395 -13.64 -15.81 0.29
N SER A 396 -14.36 -16.33 1.29
CA SER A 396 -15.83 -16.31 1.34
C SER A 396 -16.41 -14.88 1.49
N ILE A 397 -15.79 -14.07 2.35
CA ILE A 397 -16.17 -12.66 2.60
C ILE A 397 -15.85 -11.82 1.36
N LEU A 398 -14.65 -11.99 0.79
CA LEU A 398 -14.22 -11.34 -0.43
C LEU A 398 -14.91 -11.91 -1.68
N MET A 399 -15.37 -13.17 -1.72
CA MET A 399 -16.11 -13.77 -2.85
C MET A 399 -17.53 -13.21 -2.99
N LYS A 400 -18.04 -12.48 -2.00
CA LYS A 400 -19.22 -11.62 -2.20
C LYS A 400 -18.86 -10.30 -2.87
N ASN A 401 -17.56 -10.04 -3.06
CA ASN A 401 -16.89 -8.85 -3.61
C ASN A 401 -17.29 -7.54 -2.92
N ILE A 402 -17.99 -7.60 -1.79
CA ILE A 402 -18.53 -6.43 -1.08
C ILE A 402 -17.38 -5.48 -0.69
N VAL A 403 -16.17 -6.02 -0.49
CA VAL A 403 -14.99 -5.32 -0.01
C VAL A 403 -13.82 -5.49 -1.01
N PRO A 404 -13.03 -4.44 -1.33
CA PRO A 404 -11.95 -4.47 -2.32
C PRO A 404 -10.77 -5.29 -1.80
N SER A 405 -9.95 -5.87 -2.71
CA SER A 405 -8.78 -6.66 -2.33
C SER A 405 -7.56 -5.78 -1.99
N LYS A 406 -7.75 -4.76 -1.14
CA LYS A 406 -6.66 -3.88 -0.67
C LYS A 406 -6.16 -4.31 0.72
N PRO A 407 -4.91 -3.99 1.09
CA PRO A 407 -4.28 -4.50 2.32
C PRO A 407 -5.07 -4.20 3.58
N ILE A 408 -5.53 -2.94 3.72
CA ILE A 408 -6.29 -2.49 4.91
C ILE A 408 -7.56 -3.31 5.12
N PHE A 409 -8.27 -3.66 4.06
CA PHE A 409 -9.51 -4.42 4.15
C PHE A 409 -9.29 -5.86 4.56
N ILE A 410 -8.22 -6.48 4.06
CA ILE A 410 -7.89 -7.86 4.40
C ILE A 410 -7.45 -7.93 5.88
N LEU A 411 -6.63 -6.97 6.32
CA LEU A 411 -6.21 -6.84 7.72
C LEU A 411 -7.41 -6.61 8.67
N MET A 412 -8.38 -5.80 8.26
CA MET A 412 -9.63 -5.62 9.02
C MET A 412 -10.45 -6.93 9.10
N ILE A 413 -10.55 -7.68 8.01
CA ILE A 413 -11.26 -8.98 8.01
C ILE A 413 -10.55 -9.96 8.94
N LEU A 414 -9.22 -10.03 8.88
CA LEU A 414 -8.39 -10.88 9.75
C LEU A 414 -8.64 -10.56 11.23
N GLN A 415 -8.63 -9.28 11.60
CA GLN A 415 -8.93 -8.84 12.97
C GLN A 415 -10.35 -9.21 13.42
N ILE A 416 -11.34 -9.08 12.53
CA ILE A 416 -12.72 -9.48 12.84
C ILE A 416 -12.81 -11.00 13.08
N LEU A 417 -12.19 -11.79 12.20
CA LEU A 417 -12.18 -13.25 12.30
C LEU A 417 -11.45 -13.74 13.56
N GLU A 418 -10.40 -13.03 13.98
CA GLU A 418 -9.65 -13.37 15.20
C GLU A 418 -10.44 -13.10 16.49
N SER A 419 -11.35 -12.12 16.48
CA SER A 419 -12.12 -11.71 17.66
C SER A 419 -13.24 -12.69 18.10
N ASN A 420 -13.35 -13.86 17.47
CA ASN A 420 -14.22 -14.96 17.90
C ASN A 420 -15.71 -14.59 18.11
N THR A 421 -16.32 -13.90 17.14
CA THR A 421 -17.78 -13.84 17.06
C THR A 421 -18.28 -14.78 15.97
N GLN A 422 -19.03 -15.82 16.36
CA GLN A 422 -19.88 -16.62 15.48
C GLN A 422 -21.04 -15.76 14.94
N SER A 423 -20.74 -14.61 14.37
CA SER A 423 -21.72 -13.77 13.69
C SER A 423 -21.74 -14.22 12.23
N ASN A 424 -22.94 -14.55 11.73
CA ASN A 424 -23.16 -14.83 10.32
C ASN A 424 -22.60 -13.68 9.46
N PHE A 425 -21.38 -13.85 8.92
CA PHE A 425 -20.70 -12.90 8.02
C PHE A 425 -21.38 -12.79 6.65
N SER A 426 -22.60 -13.31 6.52
CA SER A 426 -23.35 -13.36 5.28
C SER A 426 -23.90 -11.99 4.85
N LEU A 427 -23.77 -10.94 5.65
CA LEU A 427 -24.45 -9.65 5.49
C LEU A 427 -23.56 -8.39 5.48
N THR A 428 -22.23 -8.47 5.51
CA THR A 428 -21.39 -7.30 5.83
C THR A 428 -21.20 -6.33 4.65
N SER A 429 -21.98 -5.26 4.66
CA SER A 429 -21.66 -3.97 4.01
C SER A 429 -20.51 -3.27 4.75
N TYR A 430 -19.78 -2.36 4.08
CA TYR A 430 -18.62 -1.63 4.64
C TYR A 430 -18.84 -1.09 6.06
N GLY A 431 -20.01 -0.50 6.34
CA GLY A 431 -20.29 0.13 7.63
C GLY A 431 -20.40 -0.83 8.83
N HIS A 432 -20.76 -2.10 8.62
CA HIS A 432 -20.76 -3.09 9.71
C HIS A 432 -19.33 -3.43 10.15
N CYS A 433 -18.39 -3.54 9.21
CA CYS A 433 -16.98 -3.78 9.54
C CYS A 433 -16.40 -2.61 10.36
N TYR A 434 -16.66 -1.37 9.95
CA TYR A 434 -16.22 -0.19 10.70
C TYR A 434 -16.85 -0.10 12.09
N HIS A 435 -18.14 -0.39 12.20
CA HIS A 435 -18.83 -0.42 13.49
C HIS A 435 -18.20 -1.43 14.45
N SER A 436 -17.89 -2.64 13.97
CA SER A 436 -17.19 -3.67 14.76
C SER A 436 -15.80 -3.24 15.21
N LEU A 437 -15.02 -2.58 14.35
CA LEU A 437 -13.67 -2.08 14.70
C LEU A 437 -13.73 -0.99 15.76
N ILE A 438 -14.68 -0.07 15.65
CA ILE A 438 -14.89 0.99 16.64
C ILE A 438 -15.26 0.39 18.00
N ILE A 439 -16.17 -0.59 18.03
CA ILE A 439 -16.53 -1.30 19.27
C ILE A 439 -15.31 -2.01 19.87
N GLN A 440 -14.48 -2.67 19.06
CA GLN A 440 -13.25 -3.29 19.56
C GLN A 440 -12.26 -2.27 20.14
N ALA A 441 -12.11 -1.11 19.53
CA ALA A 441 -11.27 -0.03 20.05
C ALA A 441 -11.77 0.45 21.43
N PHE A 442 -13.09 0.53 21.61
CA PHE A 442 -13.71 0.86 22.89
C PHE A 442 -13.55 -0.24 23.95
N ASN A 443 -13.72 -1.51 23.56
CA ASN A 443 -13.48 -2.64 24.47
C ASN A 443 -12.04 -2.63 25.02
N LYS A 444 -11.04 -2.27 24.19
CA LYS A 444 -9.64 -2.14 24.63
C LYS A 444 -9.43 -1.02 25.64
N ALA A 445 -10.22 0.05 25.55
CA ALA A 445 -10.18 1.16 26.51
C ALA A 445 -11.03 0.91 27.77
N ASN A 446 -11.48 -0.33 28.00
CA ASN A 446 -12.36 -0.74 29.10
C ASN A 446 -13.66 0.07 29.15
N VAL A 447 -14.19 0.47 28.00
CA VAL A 447 -15.53 1.06 27.90
C VAL A 447 -16.56 -0.05 28.04
N LYS A 448 -17.51 0.12 28.96
CA LYS A 448 -18.56 -0.87 29.17
C LYS A 448 -19.61 -0.81 28.05
N ALA A 449 -20.27 -1.94 27.80
CA ALA A 449 -21.25 -2.07 26.73
C ALA A 449 -22.46 -1.13 26.88
N ASP A 450 -22.87 -0.83 28.12
CA ASP A 450 -23.93 0.11 28.46
C ASP A 450 -23.55 1.58 28.22
N GLU A 451 -22.26 1.91 28.29
CA GLU A 451 -21.74 3.26 28.04
C GLU A 451 -21.46 3.54 26.54
N LEU A 452 -21.40 2.50 25.69
CA LEU A 452 -21.01 2.64 24.27
C LEU A 452 -21.84 3.68 23.51
N ASN A 453 -23.15 3.76 23.78
CA ASN A 453 -24.03 4.72 23.11
C ASN A 453 -23.61 6.17 23.39
N ASP A 454 -23.12 6.47 24.59
CA ASP A 454 -22.69 7.81 24.97
C ASP A 454 -21.43 8.23 24.20
N TYR A 455 -20.45 7.33 24.06
CA TYR A 455 -19.26 7.58 23.24
C TYR A 455 -19.62 7.71 21.76
N PHE A 456 -20.53 6.89 21.27
CA PHE A 456 -21.01 6.98 19.89
C PHE A 456 -21.72 8.31 19.63
N ASN A 457 -22.51 8.81 20.58
CA ASN A 457 -23.14 10.13 20.48
C ASN A 457 -22.08 11.24 20.51
N TYR A 458 -21.17 11.20 21.48
CA TYR A 458 -20.08 12.17 21.62
C TYR A 458 -19.23 12.30 20.35
N LEU A 459 -18.83 11.17 19.75
CA LEU A 459 -18.07 11.16 18.49
C LEU A 459 -18.90 11.64 17.29
N SER A 460 -20.21 11.35 17.27
CA SER A 460 -21.11 11.84 16.22
C SER A 460 -21.20 13.37 16.25
N GLU A 461 -21.45 13.95 17.42
CA GLU A 461 -21.48 15.41 17.62
C GLU A 461 -20.13 16.06 17.32
N LEU A 462 -19.03 15.51 17.84
CA LEU A 462 -17.69 16.05 17.61
C LEU A 462 -17.35 16.05 16.13
N SER A 463 -17.62 14.96 15.43
CA SER A 463 -17.36 14.85 14.00
C SER A 463 -18.16 15.89 13.20
N TYR A 464 -19.41 16.13 13.57
CA TYR A 464 -20.27 17.11 12.91
C TYR A 464 -19.86 18.55 13.22
N PHE A 465 -19.41 18.82 14.45
CA PHE A 465 -18.83 20.11 14.81
C PHE A 465 -17.58 20.44 13.97
N ILE A 466 -16.64 19.48 13.87
CA ILE A 466 -15.45 19.60 13.02
C ILE A 466 -15.87 19.80 11.55
N TYR A 467 -16.89 19.06 11.09
CA TYR A 467 -17.44 19.21 9.73
C TYR A 467 -17.98 20.63 9.48
N GLY A 468 -18.71 21.21 10.43
CA GLY A 468 -19.28 22.56 10.32
C GLY A 468 -18.24 23.68 10.24
N LYS A 469 -17.07 23.49 10.86
CA LYS A 469 -15.93 24.43 10.78
C LYS A 469 -15.16 24.34 9.45
N GLY A 470 -15.48 23.37 8.58
CA GLY A 470 -14.81 23.18 7.29
C GLY A 470 -13.45 22.47 7.37
N ASN A 471 -12.94 22.18 8.56
CA ASN A 471 -11.62 21.60 8.80
C ASN A 471 -11.66 20.07 8.99
N HIS A 472 -10.48 19.42 9.03
CA HIS A 472 -10.31 18.00 9.43
C HIS A 472 -9.79 17.86 10.87
N ALA A 473 -9.52 18.98 11.52
CA ALA A 473 -9.00 19.11 12.86
C ALA A 473 -9.53 20.41 13.48
N ILE A 474 -9.55 20.47 14.79
CA ILE A 474 -9.86 21.68 15.57
C ILE A 474 -8.74 21.94 16.56
N ASN A 475 -8.59 23.18 17.02
CA ASN A 475 -7.64 23.53 18.08
C ASN A 475 -8.26 23.35 19.49
N TYR A 476 -7.48 23.55 20.56
CA TYR A 476 -8.03 23.40 21.91
C TYR A 476 -9.07 24.47 22.28
N SER A 477 -9.01 25.67 21.72
CA SER A 477 -10.06 26.69 21.93
C SER A 477 -11.40 26.23 21.34
N GLU A 478 -11.38 25.71 20.11
CA GLU A 478 -12.54 25.14 19.44
C GLU A 478 -13.03 23.85 20.12
N LEU A 479 -12.14 23.08 20.74
CA LEU A 479 -12.54 21.94 21.57
C LEU A 479 -13.33 22.40 22.81
N GLU A 480 -12.93 23.50 23.46
CA GLU A 480 -13.70 24.06 24.59
C GLU A 480 -15.07 24.57 24.13
N GLU A 481 -15.17 25.24 22.98
CA GLU A 481 -16.47 25.60 22.36
C GLU A 481 -17.36 24.36 22.17
N PHE A 482 -16.77 23.26 21.70
CA PHE A 482 -17.49 22.00 21.53
C PHE A 482 -17.95 21.40 22.88
N LYS A 483 -17.12 21.45 23.92
CA LYS A 483 -17.48 20.96 25.27
C LYS A 483 -18.68 21.74 25.82
N GLU A 484 -18.69 23.06 25.68
CA GLU A 484 -19.81 23.93 26.07
C GLU A 484 -21.09 23.59 25.28
N TYR A 485 -20.97 23.44 23.95
CA TYR A 485 -22.07 23.03 23.08
C TYR A 485 -22.65 21.68 23.49
N TYR A 486 -21.80 20.67 23.71
CA TYR A 486 -22.25 19.33 24.05
C TYR A 486 -22.94 19.30 25.41
N SER A 487 -22.35 19.95 26.42
CA SER A 487 -22.92 20.05 27.77
C SER A 487 -24.26 20.78 27.82
N SER A 488 -24.52 21.67 26.86
CA SER A 488 -25.80 22.39 26.75
C SER A 488 -26.92 21.53 26.16
N ASN A 489 -26.59 20.49 25.39
CA ASN A 489 -27.55 19.67 24.66
C ASN A 489 -27.68 18.23 25.21
N TYR A 490 -26.64 17.71 25.85
CA TYR A 490 -26.54 16.33 26.30
C TYR A 490 -25.98 16.23 27.71
N TYR A 491 -26.47 15.26 28.48
CA TYR A 491 -25.93 14.98 29.80
C TYR A 491 -24.60 14.23 29.69
N LEU A 492 -23.60 14.68 30.44
CA LEU A 492 -22.28 14.05 30.50
C LEU A 492 -21.67 14.19 31.89
N MET A 493 -21.03 13.12 32.39
CA MET A 493 -20.35 13.14 33.69
C MET A 493 -19.01 13.88 33.64
N SER A 494 -18.20 13.65 32.59
CA SER A 494 -16.90 14.30 32.41
C SER A 494 -16.43 14.23 30.96
N HIS A 495 -16.10 15.40 30.39
CA HIS A 495 -15.43 15.47 29.08
C HIS A 495 -14.02 14.88 29.12
N GLU A 496 -13.29 15.12 30.21
CA GLU A 496 -11.89 14.68 30.34
C GLU A 496 -11.78 13.16 30.39
N GLU A 497 -12.71 12.48 31.06
CA GLU A 497 -12.71 11.01 31.11
C GLU A 497 -12.96 10.38 29.73
N ILE A 498 -13.91 10.95 28.98
CA ILE A 498 -14.21 10.49 27.62
C ILE A 498 -13.03 10.74 26.69
N LEU A 499 -12.45 11.94 26.71
CA LEU A 499 -11.31 12.29 25.84
C LEU A 499 -10.08 11.42 26.15
N ASP A 500 -9.81 11.12 27.43
CA ASP A 500 -8.72 10.21 27.81
C ASP A 500 -8.95 8.79 27.28
N LYS A 501 -10.17 8.25 27.42
CA LYS A 501 -10.53 6.93 26.86
C LYS A 501 -10.49 6.92 25.32
N LEU A 502 -10.89 8.01 24.66
CA LEU A 502 -10.81 8.18 23.20
C LEU A 502 -9.37 8.27 22.69
N LYS A 503 -8.48 8.89 23.47
CA LYS A 503 -7.04 8.94 23.19
C LYS A 503 -6.39 7.56 23.39
N ARG A 504 -6.70 6.87 24.48
CA ARG A 504 -6.20 5.50 24.77
C ARG A 504 -6.66 4.47 23.75
N SER A 505 -7.90 4.59 23.26
CA SER A 505 -8.44 3.76 22.17
C SER A 505 -7.89 4.13 20.79
N LYS A 506 -7.04 5.17 20.69
CA LYS A 506 -6.48 5.69 19.43
C LYS A 506 -7.55 6.10 18.42
N ILE A 507 -8.72 6.53 18.89
CA ILE A 507 -9.79 7.05 18.03
C ILE A 507 -9.54 8.53 17.71
N ILE A 508 -9.06 9.29 18.69
CA ILE A 508 -8.74 10.71 18.57
C ILE A 508 -7.25 10.93 18.79
N TYR A 509 -6.67 11.76 17.94
CA TYR A 509 -5.32 12.30 18.05
C TYR A 509 -5.37 13.69 18.71
N MET A 510 -4.54 13.90 19.75
CA MET A 510 -4.40 15.18 20.43
C MET A 510 -2.91 15.47 20.67
N TRP A 511 -2.35 16.42 19.91
CA TRP A 511 -0.96 16.87 20.03
C TRP A 511 -0.79 18.27 19.43
N ALA A 512 0.14 19.08 19.97
CA ALA A 512 0.51 20.40 19.44
C ALA A 512 -0.70 21.29 19.07
N ASP A 513 -1.63 21.47 20.03
CA ASP A 513 -2.86 22.26 19.85
C ASP A 513 -3.76 21.81 18.68
N THR A 514 -3.69 20.53 18.34
CA THR A 514 -4.50 19.93 17.27
C THR A 514 -5.25 18.73 17.80
N VAL A 515 -6.57 18.73 17.59
CA VAL A 515 -7.49 17.64 17.89
C VAL A 515 -8.12 17.17 16.60
N LYS A 516 -7.94 15.90 16.27
CA LYS A 516 -8.55 15.28 15.08
C LYS A 516 -8.83 13.82 15.30
N PHE A 517 -9.71 13.25 14.49
CA PHE A 517 -9.82 11.80 14.42
C PHE A 517 -8.50 11.22 13.92
N GLN A 518 -8.03 10.16 14.58
CA GLN A 518 -6.80 9.47 14.20
C GLN A 518 -6.91 8.93 12.76
N TYR A 519 -8.12 8.52 12.35
CA TYR A 519 -8.39 7.97 11.04
C TYR A 519 -9.54 8.69 10.32
N LYS A 520 -9.30 9.07 9.06
CA LYS A 520 -10.27 9.77 8.20
C LYS A 520 -11.62 9.01 8.09
N TYR A 521 -11.60 7.68 8.02
CA TYR A 521 -12.82 6.88 7.90
C TYR A 521 -13.70 6.89 9.16
N ILE A 522 -13.10 6.96 10.36
CA ILE A 522 -13.88 7.05 11.60
C ILE A 522 -14.63 8.39 11.61
N TYR A 523 -13.93 9.46 11.23
CA TYR A 523 -14.52 10.77 11.04
C TYR A 523 -15.68 10.72 10.04
N TYR A 524 -15.49 10.16 8.84
CA TYR A 524 -16.55 10.05 7.83
C TYR A 524 -17.74 9.22 8.29
N PHE A 525 -17.50 8.11 9.00
CA PHE A 525 -18.54 7.24 9.56
C PHE A 525 -19.43 7.99 10.55
N PHE A 526 -18.83 8.68 11.53
CA PHE A 526 -19.59 9.42 12.54
C PHE A 526 -20.25 10.69 11.97
N THR A 527 -19.61 11.37 11.02
CA THR A 527 -20.23 12.52 10.33
C THR A 527 -21.47 12.09 9.57
N ALA A 528 -21.37 10.98 8.82
CA ALA A 528 -22.51 10.41 8.11
C ALA A 528 -23.63 9.98 9.06
N LYS A 529 -23.29 9.33 10.18
CA LYS A 529 -24.26 8.96 11.22
C LYS A 529 -25.02 10.20 11.71
N LYS A 530 -24.32 11.26 12.11
CA LYS A 530 -24.96 12.49 12.60
C LYS A 530 -25.84 13.14 11.53
N ILE A 531 -25.37 13.25 10.28
CA ILE A 531 -26.17 13.80 9.16
C ILE A 531 -27.49 13.04 9.00
N THR A 532 -27.49 11.72 9.18
CA THR A 532 -28.71 10.89 9.05
C THR A 532 -29.66 11.01 10.24
N GLU A 533 -29.20 11.55 11.37
CA GLU A 533 -30.00 11.79 12.58
C GLU A 533 -30.58 13.22 12.64
N LEU A 534 -30.14 14.13 11.75
CA LEU A 534 -30.71 15.48 11.62
C LEU A 534 -32.15 15.44 11.11
N ALA A 535 -32.87 16.56 11.29
CA ALA A 535 -34.17 16.74 10.67
C ALA A 535 -34.09 16.55 9.14
N SER A 536 -35.12 15.96 8.54
CA SER A 536 -35.12 15.58 7.12
C SER A 536 -34.75 16.75 6.21
N ASP A 537 -35.27 17.95 6.45
CA ASP A 537 -34.99 19.14 5.62
C ASP A 537 -33.52 19.57 5.68
N GLU A 538 -32.91 19.57 6.86
CA GLU A 538 -31.48 19.91 7.03
C GLU A 538 -30.57 18.85 6.41
N SER A 539 -30.91 17.57 6.62
CA SER A 539 -30.16 16.45 6.06
C SER A 539 -30.14 16.50 4.53
N VAL A 540 -31.26 16.85 3.90
CA VAL A 540 -31.40 16.95 2.44
C VAL A 540 -30.50 18.04 1.88
N ILE A 541 -30.46 19.22 2.51
CA ILE A 541 -29.60 20.32 2.09
C ILE A 541 -28.11 19.91 2.13
N ILE A 542 -27.70 19.19 3.16
CA ILE A 542 -26.32 18.71 3.28
C ILE A 542 -26.03 17.63 2.24
N ILE A 543 -26.95 16.69 2.03
CA ILE A 543 -26.81 15.64 1.01
C ILE A 543 -26.67 16.23 -0.39
N ASP A 544 -27.41 17.29 -0.73
CA ASP A 544 -27.29 17.99 -2.00
C ASP A 544 -25.87 18.55 -2.19
N ARG A 545 -25.35 19.29 -1.20
CA ARG A 545 -23.98 19.80 -1.23
C ARG A 545 -22.93 18.70 -1.36
N LEU A 546 -23.13 17.57 -0.67
CA LEU A 546 -22.24 16.40 -0.77
C LEU A 546 -22.25 15.80 -2.18
N CYS A 547 -23.42 15.72 -2.83
CA CYS A 547 -23.56 15.23 -4.20
C CYS A 547 -22.92 16.18 -5.22
N ASP A 548 -23.01 17.49 -5.01
CA ASP A 548 -22.36 18.49 -5.86
C ASP A 548 -20.83 18.36 -5.82
N LYS A 549 -20.29 18.18 -4.60
CA LYS A 549 -18.85 18.04 -4.36
C LYS A 549 -18.40 16.57 -4.25
N ILE A 550 -19.09 15.64 -4.91
CA ILE A 550 -18.81 14.19 -4.84
C ILE A 550 -17.44 13.80 -5.41
N HIS A 551 -16.80 14.66 -6.22
CA HIS A 551 -15.43 14.43 -6.70
C HIS A 551 -14.39 14.42 -5.56
N THR A 552 -14.72 15.01 -4.41
CA THR A 552 -13.85 15.01 -3.22
C THR A 552 -13.99 13.70 -2.43
N GLU A 553 -12.87 13.21 -1.89
CA GLU A 553 -12.82 11.96 -1.11
C GLU A 553 -13.76 12.01 0.12
N LYS A 554 -13.68 13.12 0.88
CA LYS A 554 -14.50 13.36 2.07
C LYS A 554 -15.99 13.17 1.77
N ASN A 555 -16.49 13.80 0.72
CA ASN A 555 -17.93 13.81 0.45
C ASN A 555 -18.42 12.48 -0.14
N ALA A 556 -17.64 11.85 -1.02
CA ALA A 556 -17.97 10.52 -1.54
C ALA A 556 -18.05 9.47 -0.41
N ASN A 557 -17.08 9.45 0.50
CA ASN A 557 -17.07 8.50 1.61
C ASN A 557 -18.20 8.77 2.62
N ILE A 558 -18.47 10.04 2.95
CA ILE A 558 -19.63 10.40 3.79
C ILE A 558 -20.94 9.91 3.13
N LEU A 559 -21.12 10.11 1.82
CA LEU A 559 -22.30 9.60 1.11
C LEU A 559 -22.40 8.06 1.18
N ILE A 560 -21.29 7.33 1.00
CA ILE A 560 -21.28 5.86 1.17
C ILE A 560 -21.76 5.49 2.58
N PHE A 561 -21.25 6.14 3.63
CA PHE A 561 -21.68 5.87 5.00
C PHE A 561 -23.12 6.28 5.28
N ILE A 562 -23.62 7.38 4.69
CA ILE A 562 -25.04 7.78 4.81
C ILE A 562 -25.93 6.65 4.33
N THR A 563 -25.60 6.03 3.19
CA THR A 563 -26.39 4.92 2.62
C THR A 563 -26.42 3.68 3.52
N HIS A 564 -25.41 3.53 4.38
CA HIS A 564 -25.35 2.48 5.40
C HIS A 564 -26.21 2.82 6.63
N HIS A 565 -26.15 4.06 7.12
CA HIS A 565 -26.86 4.49 8.33
C HIS A 565 -28.36 4.69 8.14
N THR A 566 -28.81 5.13 6.95
CA THR A 566 -30.23 5.39 6.70
C THR A 566 -30.93 4.31 5.88
N LYS A 567 -32.17 3.99 6.27
CA LYS A 567 -33.15 3.22 5.48
C LYS A 567 -34.20 4.12 4.85
N ASP A 568 -34.09 5.44 5.02
CA ASP A 568 -35.05 6.40 4.49
C ASP A 568 -34.98 6.41 2.96
N LYS A 569 -36.13 6.09 2.34
CA LYS A 569 -36.28 6.06 0.89
C LYS A 569 -36.10 7.44 0.27
N ASN A 570 -36.49 8.50 0.98
CA ASN A 570 -36.41 9.87 0.49
C ASN A 570 -34.95 10.29 0.30
N ILE A 571 -34.08 9.94 1.26
CA ILE A 571 -32.63 10.21 1.18
C ILE A 571 -32.01 9.45 0.00
N ILE A 572 -32.33 8.16 -0.16
CA ILE A 572 -31.78 7.35 -1.26
C ILE A 572 -32.27 7.87 -2.63
N GLU A 573 -33.54 8.22 -2.74
CA GLU A 573 -34.11 8.79 -3.96
C GLU A 573 -33.47 10.15 -4.28
N ARG A 574 -33.21 10.99 -3.27
CA ARG A 574 -32.53 12.28 -3.46
C ARG A 574 -31.11 12.11 -3.95
N ILE A 575 -30.32 11.22 -3.33
CA ILE A 575 -28.96 10.89 -3.79
C ILE A 575 -29.00 10.40 -5.25
N THR A 576 -29.93 9.50 -5.56
CA THR A 576 -30.08 8.94 -6.91
C THR A 576 -30.41 10.03 -7.94
N LEU A 577 -31.33 10.95 -7.60
CA LEU A 577 -31.75 12.05 -8.48
C LEU A 577 -30.64 13.08 -8.73
N ASN A 578 -29.85 13.41 -7.71
CA ASN A 578 -28.75 14.37 -7.88
C ASN A 578 -27.64 13.78 -8.74
N LEU A 579 -27.25 12.53 -8.44
CA LEU A 579 -26.16 11.87 -9.16
C LEU A 579 -26.54 11.47 -10.59
N SER A 580 -27.82 11.21 -10.87
CA SER A 580 -28.27 10.91 -12.23
C SER A 580 -28.19 12.09 -13.21
N ASN A 581 -28.05 13.33 -12.71
CA ASN A 581 -27.91 14.50 -13.57
C ASN A 581 -26.49 14.68 -14.16
N ILE A 582 -25.50 13.88 -13.73
CA ILE A 582 -24.14 13.93 -14.28
C ILE A 582 -24.16 13.53 -15.76
N PHE A 583 -23.55 14.36 -16.63
CA PHE A 583 -23.54 14.21 -18.10
C PHE A 583 -24.93 14.07 -18.76
N LYS A 584 -25.99 14.68 -18.20
CA LYS A 584 -27.37 14.54 -18.72
C LYS A 584 -27.55 14.94 -20.18
N GLU A 585 -26.78 15.91 -20.66
CA GLU A 585 -26.85 16.41 -22.04
C GLU A 585 -26.17 15.48 -23.05
N HIS A 586 -25.38 14.50 -22.60
CA HIS A 586 -24.68 13.57 -23.50
C HIS A 586 -25.48 12.29 -23.75
N GLU A 587 -25.35 11.77 -24.97
CA GLU A 587 -25.93 10.49 -25.35
C GLU A 587 -25.17 9.31 -24.70
N LYS A 588 -25.89 8.21 -24.49
CA LYS A 588 -25.32 6.98 -23.92
C LYS A 588 -24.54 6.22 -24.98
N ALA A 589 -23.26 5.96 -24.73
CA ALA A 589 -22.50 5.04 -25.56
C ALA A 589 -23.11 3.63 -25.51
N THR A 590 -23.07 2.94 -26.64
CA THR A 590 -23.59 1.59 -26.85
C THR A 590 -22.50 0.57 -27.13
N LEU A 591 -21.35 1.00 -27.68
CA LEU A 591 -20.31 0.14 -28.29
C LEU A 591 -20.85 -0.76 -29.43
N GLY A 592 -22.01 -0.38 -29.97
CA GLY A 592 -22.58 -1.01 -31.16
C GLY A 592 -21.92 -0.50 -32.44
N GLN A 593 -22.48 -0.92 -33.58
CA GLN A 593 -21.90 -0.62 -34.88
C GLN A 593 -21.75 0.89 -35.12
N ASN A 594 -22.72 1.71 -34.72
CA ASN A 594 -22.67 3.17 -34.92
C ASN A 594 -21.49 3.84 -34.20
N ASP A 595 -21.26 3.51 -32.93
CA ASP A 595 -20.14 4.09 -32.15
C ASP A 595 -18.80 3.63 -32.72
N VAL A 596 -18.70 2.36 -33.12
CA VAL A 596 -17.45 1.79 -33.62
C VAL A 596 -17.15 2.23 -35.06
N ASP A 597 -18.17 2.39 -35.90
CA ASP A 597 -18.03 2.99 -37.23
C ASP A 597 -17.57 4.44 -37.13
N PHE A 598 -18.06 5.18 -36.13
CA PHE A 598 -17.56 6.51 -35.83
C PHE A 598 -16.07 6.49 -35.46
N LEU A 599 -15.63 5.60 -34.56
CA LEU A 599 -14.22 5.47 -34.18
C LEU A 599 -13.34 5.02 -35.36
N ASN A 600 -13.82 4.07 -36.17
CA ASN A 600 -13.16 3.61 -37.40
C ASN A 600 -13.00 4.77 -38.40
N LYS A 601 -14.07 5.53 -38.64
CA LYS A 601 -14.06 6.67 -39.56
C LYS A 601 -13.06 7.72 -39.09
N MET A 602 -13.05 8.06 -37.80
CA MET A 602 -12.07 8.99 -37.23
C MET A 602 -10.64 8.49 -37.41
N ALA A 603 -10.37 7.23 -37.10
CA ALA A 603 -9.05 6.62 -37.26
C ALA A 603 -8.56 6.61 -38.72
N CYS A 604 -9.47 6.46 -39.69
CA CYS A 604 -9.17 6.52 -41.12
C CYS A 604 -8.99 7.95 -41.65
N GLU A 605 -9.60 8.95 -41.02
CA GLU A 605 -9.45 10.36 -41.39
C GLU A 605 -8.14 10.98 -40.87
N ILE A 606 -7.59 10.47 -39.76
CA ILE A 606 -6.31 10.93 -39.18
C ILE A 606 -5.18 10.93 -40.24
N PRO A 607 -4.95 9.85 -41.03
CA PRO A 607 -3.95 9.86 -42.10
C PRO A 607 -4.14 10.95 -43.15
N GLN A 608 -5.37 11.21 -43.58
CA GLN A 608 -5.63 12.26 -44.58
C GLN A 608 -5.34 13.66 -44.03
N ILE A 609 -5.71 13.92 -42.78
CA ILE A 609 -5.46 15.23 -42.15
C ILE A 609 -3.97 15.45 -41.91
N VAL A 610 -3.22 14.42 -41.52
CA VAL A 610 -1.75 14.48 -41.43
C VAL A 610 -1.14 14.80 -42.80
N ILE A 611 -1.64 14.20 -43.88
CA ILE A 611 -1.16 14.46 -45.25
C ILE A 611 -1.51 15.89 -45.70
N ASP A 612 -2.72 16.36 -45.44
CA ASP A 612 -3.17 17.69 -45.85
C ASP A 612 -2.49 18.81 -45.05
N LYS A 613 -2.30 18.66 -43.73
CA LYS A 613 -1.50 19.59 -42.92
C LYS A 613 0.00 19.55 -43.24
N THR A 614 0.53 18.43 -43.75
CA THR A 614 1.91 18.39 -44.27
C THR A 614 2.14 19.12 -45.60
N LYS A 615 1.08 19.58 -46.30
CA LYS A 615 1.24 20.40 -47.51
C LYS A 615 1.35 21.90 -47.21
N ASP A 616 0.95 22.36 -46.02
CA ASP A 616 0.94 23.77 -45.62
C ASP A 616 1.81 24.06 -44.38
N VAL A 617 2.86 23.24 -44.19
CA VAL A 617 3.71 23.18 -42.99
C VAL A 617 4.33 24.52 -42.59
N GLU A 618 4.67 25.38 -43.54
CA GLU A 618 5.27 26.68 -43.19
C GLU A 618 4.23 27.72 -42.80
N GLN A 619 3.06 27.75 -43.45
CA GLN A 619 2.03 28.76 -43.17
C GLN A 619 1.27 28.46 -41.88
N GLU A 620 0.88 27.20 -41.63
CA GLU A 620 0.23 26.81 -40.37
C GLU A 620 1.19 26.90 -39.18
N ARG A 621 2.49 26.57 -39.34
CA ARG A 621 3.48 26.73 -38.27
C ARG A 621 3.67 28.20 -37.89
N LEU A 622 3.68 29.11 -38.88
CA LEU A 622 3.75 30.55 -38.63
C LEU A 622 2.45 31.10 -38.01
N ALA A 623 1.28 30.55 -38.37
CA ALA A 623 0.00 30.93 -37.78
C ALA A 623 -0.11 30.47 -36.31
N ALA A 624 0.20 29.21 -36.01
CA ALA A 624 0.16 28.66 -34.65
C ALA A 624 1.22 29.27 -33.72
N LEU A 625 2.40 29.66 -34.25
CA LEU A 625 3.41 30.41 -33.49
C LEU A 625 2.96 31.86 -33.23
N LYS A 626 2.29 32.51 -34.19
CA LYS A 626 1.72 33.86 -34.00
C LYS A 626 0.57 33.89 -33.01
N GLU A 627 -0.27 32.86 -33.02
CA GLU A 627 -1.39 32.71 -32.08
C GLU A 627 -0.86 32.44 -30.66
N ARG A 628 0.18 31.61 -30.51
CA ARG A 628 0.92 31.45 -29.25
C ARG A 628 1.60 32.73 -28.80
N GLU A 629 2.23 33.48 -29.69
CA GLU A 629 2.87 34.76 -29.34
C GLU A 629 1.85 35.85 -28.95
N SER A 630 0.64 35.87 -29.54
CA SER A 630 -0.42 36.79 -29.11
C SER A 630 -0.99 36.38 -27.76
N SER A 631 -1.25 35.08 -27.54
CA SER A 631 -1.74 34.58 -26.26
C SER A 631 -0.70 34.73 -25.13
N GLU A 632 0.60 34.58 -25.43
CA GLU A 632 1.67 34.79 -24.44
C GLU A 632 1.90 36.28 -24.12
N ARG A 633 1.66 37.20 -25.08
CA ARG A 633 1.72 38.65 -24.82
C ARG A 633 0.51 39.15 -24.03
N ASP A 634 -0.68 38.65 -24.33
CA ASP A 634 -1.90 38.98 -23.56
C ASP A 634 -1.81 38.47 -22.11
N ILE A 635 -1.12 37.34 -21.88
CA ILE A 635 -0.82 36.82 -20.54
C ILE A 635 0.25 37.67 -19.81
N TYR A 636 1.18 38.29 -20.56
CA TYR A 636 2.24 39.11 -19.95
C TYR A 636 1.77 40.53 -19.58
N ASP A 637 0.85 41.11 -20.35
CA ASP A 637 0.27 42.44 -20.06
C ASP A 637 -0.85 42.39 -19.01
N ALA A 638 -1.46 41.22 -18.77
CA ALA A 638 -2.45 41.00 -17.69
C ALA A 638 -1.82 40.72 -16.30
N HIS A 639 -0.49 40.74 -16.16
CA HIS A 639 0.21 40.41 -14.91
C HIS A 639 0.60 41.63 -14.06
N LEU A 640 -0.08 42.78 -14.21
CA LEU A 640 0.18 43.95 -13.37
C LEU A 640 -1.02 44.58 -12.66
N GLU A 641 -2.26 44.14 -12.85
CA GLU A 641 -3.38 44.62 -12.03
C GLU A 641 -4.33 43.45 -11.67
N ASP A 642 -4.63 43.38 -10.38
CA ASP A 642 -5.62 42.56 -9.65
C ASP A 642 -5.24 41.13 -9.18
N GLU A 643 -4.82 41.12 -7.90
CA GLU A 643 -5.03 40.03 -6.93
C GLU A 643 -6.53 39.83 -6.67
N GLU A 644 -6.95 38.57 -6.44
CA GLU A 644 -8.31 38.14 -6.05
C GLU A 644 -9.38 38.00 -7.16
N GLU A 645 -9.22 37.07 -8.12
CA GLU A 645 -10.39 36.46 -8.79
C GLU A 645 -10.25 34.92 -8.95
N ASP A 646 -11.09 34.21 -8.21
CA ASP A 646 -11.68 32.87 -8.41
C ASP A 646 -10.88 31.73 -9.08
N VAL A 647 -10.58 30.70 -8.28
CA VAL A 647 -10.24 29.31 -8.68
C VAL A 647 -11.46 28.56 -9.25
N GLU A 648 -12.48 29.27 -9.72
CA GLU A 648 -13.75 28.72 -10.23
C GLU A 648 -13.69 28.33 -11.71
N SER A 649 -12.51 28.45 -12.36
CA SER A 649 -12.29 28.12 -13.77
C SER A 649 -11.65 26.75 -14.03
N ILE A 650 -11.72 25.80 -13.08
CA ILE A 650 -11.47 24.38 -13.44
C ILE A 650 -12.61 23.95 -14.36
N ASN A 651 -12.27 23.61 -15.62
CA ASN A 651 -13.21 23.20 -16.65
C ASN A 651 -14.27 22.22 -16.08
N LYS A 652 -15.54 22.65 -16.04
CA LYS A 652 -16.68 21.93 -15.46
C LYS A 652 -16.75 20.47 -15.92
N ASP A 653 -16.34 20.25 -17.16
CA ASP A 653 -16.22 18.97 -17.84
C ASP A 653 -15.25 18.00 -17.15
N LEU A 654 -14.07 18.46 -16.72
CA LEU A 654 -13.08 17.66 -15.98
C LEU A 654 -13.57 17.29 -14.58
N LEU A 655 -14.29 18.20 -13.92
CA LEU A 655 -14.92 17.91 -12.62
C LEU A 655 -16.00 16.83 -12.78
N ASP A 656 -16.82 16.91 -13.83
CA ASP A 656 -17.89 15.95 -14.09
C ASP A 656 -17.36 14.53 -14.43
N VAL A 657 -16.17 14.40 -15.03
CA VAL A 657 -15.48 13.10 -15.18
C VAL A 657 -15.28 12.42 -13.83
N ASN A 658 -14.65 13.09 -12.87
CA ASN A 658 -14.39 12.54 -11.54
C ASN A 658 -15.69 12.26 -10.78
N ARG A 659 -16.69 13.15 -10.91
CA ARG A 659 -18.01 12.95 -10.32
C ARG A 659 -18.69 11.68 -10.84
N SER A 660 -18.59 11.39 -12.14
CA SER A 660 -19.21 10.21 -12.74
C SER A 660 -18.68 8.89 -12.15
N TYR A 661 -17.36 8.77 -11.97
CA TYR A 661 -16.73 7.57 -11.37
C TYR A 661 -17.16 7.36 -9.92
N LYS A 662 -17.16 8.43 -9.11
CA LYS A 662 -17.58 8.35 -7.70
C LYS A 662 -19.09 8.13 -7.58
N ALA A 663 -19.90 8.68 -8.48
CA ALA A 663 -21.33 8.44 -8.51
C ALA A 663 -21.68 6.97 -8.80
N VAL A 664 -21.05 6.36 -9.80
CA VAL A 664 -21.22 4.92 -10.10
C VAL A 664 -20.85 4.05 -8.90
N GLU A 665 -19.82 4.44 -8.15
CA GLU A 665 -19.39 3.76 -6.94
C GLU A 665 -20.41 3.89 -5.80
N VAL A 666 -20.86 5.10 -5.48
CA VAL A 666 -21.86 5.36 -4.43
C VAL A 666 -23.16 4.61 -4.74
N LEU A 667 -23.71 4.75 -5.95
CA LEU A 667 -24.96 4.09 -6.32
C LEU A 667 -24.81 2.56 -6.36
N GLY A 668 -23.67 2.06 -6.83
CA GLY A 668 -23.33 0.64 -6.80
C GLY A 668 -23.32 0.08 -5.37
N GLN A 669 -22.77 0.80 -4.40
CA GLN A 669 -22.83 0.39 -2.99
C GLN A 669 -24.26 0.32 -2.45
N ILE A 670 -25.13 1.26 -2.84
CA ILE A 670 -26.55 1.23 -2.45
C ILE A 670 -27.20 -0.06 -2.96
N ILE A 671 -27.01 -0.41 -4.23
CA ILE A 671 -27.57 -1.64 -4.84
C ILE A 671 -27.14 -2.87 -4.02
N ARG A 672 -25.85 -2.97 -3.72
CA ARG A 672 -25.27 -4.15 -3.05
C ARG A 672 -25.74 -4.30 -1.61
N ASN A 673 -25.74 -3.19 -0.87
CA ASN A 673 -26.06 -3.17 0.56
C ASN A 673 -27.56 -3.27 0.83
N ARG A 674 -28.40 -2.85 -0.12
CA ARG A 674 -29.85 -2.69 0.08
C ARG A 674 -30.72 -3.53 -0.85
N LYS A 675 -30.13 -4.44 -1.64
CA LYS A 675 -30.85 -5.38 -2.53
C LYS A 675 -32.00 -6.16 -1.86
N GLY A 676 -31.91 -6.42 -0.56
CA GLY A 676 -32.94 -7.13 0.21
C GLY A 676 -33.97 -6.22 0.92
N SER A 677 -33.76 -4.90 0.91
CA SER A 677 -34.59 -3.94 1.64
C SER A 677 -35.25 -2.87 0.75
N ILE A 678 -34.80 -2.73 -0.50
CA ILE A 678 -35.38 -1.79 -1.47
C ILE A 678 -36.36 -2.54 -2.40
N PRO A 679 -37.57 -2.00 -2.64
CA PRO A 679 -38.49 -2.51 -3.65
C PRO A 679 -37.85 -2.67 -5.04
N ILE A 680 -38.17 -3.76 -5.74
CA ILE A 680 -37.64 -4.06 -7.08
C ILE A 680 -37.73 -2.87 -8.05
N PRO A 681 -38.85 -2.11 -8.15
CA PRO A 681 -38.91 -0.95 -9.06
C PRO A 681 -37.88 0.14 -8.75
N GLN A 682 -37.62 0.40 -7.46
CA GLN A 682 -36.61 1.36 -7.02
C GLN A 682 -35.20 0.82 -7.28
N LEU A 683 -34.97 -0.48 -7.07
CA LEU A 683 -33.71 -1.15 -7.38
C LEU A 683 -33.40 -1.11 -8.89
N GLU A 684 -34.41 -1.36 -9.73
CA GLU A 684 -34.28 -1.24 -11.18
C GLU A 684 -33.94 0.19 -11.61
N LYS A 685 -34.65 1.19 -11.07
CA LYS A 685 -34.35 2.61 -11.34
C LYS A 685 -32.90 2.93 -10.97
N LEU A 686 -32.45 2.53 -9.79
CA LEU A 686 -31.08 2.75 -9.32
C LEU A 686 -30.03 2.13 -10.25
N GLY A 687 -30.24 0.88 -10.69
CA GLY A 687 -29.34 0.21 -11.64
C GLY A 687 -29.31 0.88 -13.01
N ARG A 688 -30.49 1.29 -13.52
CA ARG A 688 -30.59 2.02 -14.80
C ARG A 688 -29.84 3.34 -14.74
N GLU A 689 -30.01 4.13 -13.68
CA GLU A 689 -29.28 5.40 -13.54
C GLU A 689 -27.77 5.18 -13.39
N THR A 690 -27.36 4.15 -12.64
CA THR A 690 -25.94 3.81 -12.45
C THR A 690 -25.26 3.47 -13.78
N TYR A 691 -25.87 2.62 -14.62
CA TYR A 691 -25.34 2.27 -15.93
C TYR A 691 -25.36 3.48 -16.87
N ALA A 692 -26.45 4.26 -16.84
CA ALA A 692 -26.61 5.45 -17.66
C ALA A 692 -25.53 6.50 -17.39
N ILE A 693 -25.10 6.71 -16.15
CA ILE A 693 -23.99 7.64 -15.83
C ILE A 693 -22.70 7.20 -16.54
N GLY A 694 -22.31 5.94 -16.40
CA GLY A 694 -21.09 5.43 -17.04
C GLY A 694 -21.17 5.44 -18.56
N PHE A 695 -22.32 5.11 -19.15
CA PHE A 695 -22.50 5.14 -20.60
C PHE A 695 -22.50 6.57 -21.17
N ARG A 696 -23.09 7.54 -20.47
CA ARG A 696 -23.03 8.97 -20.85
C ARG A 696 -21.62 9.53 -20.73
N PHE A 697 -20.88 9.16 -19.69
CA PHE A 697 -19.48 9.51 -19.56
C PHE A 697 -18.64 8.98 -20.74
N LEU A 698 -18.85 7.73 -21.16
CA LEU A 698 -18.16 7.20 -22.34
C LEU A 698 -18.60 7.90 -23.63
N GLY A 699 -19.88 8.25 -23.77
CA GLY A 699 -20.38 9.02 -24.91
C GLY A 699 -19.77 10.42 -24.99
N PHE A 700 -19.69 11.12 -23.86
CA PHE A 700 -18.98 12.39 -23.70
C PHE A 700 -17.50 12.28 -24.06
N TYR A 701 -16.84 11.20 -23.60
CA TYR A 701 -15.44 10.96 -23.96
C TYR A 701 -15.26 10.77 -25.47
N TYR A 702 -16.19 10.07 -26.14
CA TYR A 702 -16.19 9.98 -27.60
C TYR A 702 -16.46 11.31 -28.31
N SER A 703 -17.29 12.20 -27.73
CA SER A 703 -17.46 13.55 -28.28
C SER A 703 -16.22 14.42 -28.11
N ILE A 704 -15.57 14.42 -26.95
CA ILE A 704 -14.32 15.18 -26.74
C ILE A 704 -13.20 14.69 -27.66
N THR A 705 -13.01 13.37 -27.74
CA THR A 705 -11.95 12.81 -28.59
C THR A 705 -12.17 13.13 -30.09
N LYS A 706 -13.41 13.47 -30.48
CA LYS A 706 -13.74 14.02 -31.79
C LYS A 706 -13.25 15.46 -31.96
N GLU A 707 -13.44 16.29 -30.95
CA GLU A 707 -13.10 17.72 -30.95
C GLU A 707 -11.59 17.93 -30.85
N LEU A 708 -10.89 17.11 -30.05
CA LEU A 708 -9.43 17.17 -29.88
C LEU A 708 -8.63 16.52 -31.03
N LYS A 709 -9.28 16.20 -32.16
CA LYS A 709 -8.65 15.54 -33.29
C LYS A 709 -7.47 16.34 -33.84
N ASP A 710 -7.62 17.66 -33.92
CA ASP A 710 -6.57 18.55 -34.42
C ASP A 710 -5.38 18.69 -33.46
N GLU A 711 -5.62 18.62 -32.15
CA GLU A 711 -4.58 18.67 -31.13
C GLU A 711 -3.78 17.37 -31.05
N ILE A 712 -4.45 16.22 -31.15
CA ILE A 712 -3.79 14.90 -31.25
C ILE A 712 -2.85 14.89 -32.47
N ILE A 713 -3.30 15.45 -33.60
CA ILE A 713 -2.51 15.55 -34.82
C ILE A 713 -1.33 16.53 -34.63
N ALA A 714 -1.53 17.66 -33.97
CA ALA A 714 -0.46 18.63 -33.68
C ALA A 714 0.61 18.06 -32.73
N GLU A 715 0.22 17.32 -31.69
CA GLU A 715 1.15 16.65 -30.78
C GLU A 715 1.92 15.53 -31.47
N VAL A 716 1.22 14.73 -32.30
CA VAL A 716 1.86 13.75 -33.17
C VAL A 716 2.88 14.46 -34.07
N HIS A 717 2.55 15.61 -34.67
CA HIS A 717 3.49 16.41 -35.48
C HIS A 717 4.70 16.93 -34.70
N ARG A 718 4.52 17.31 -33.43
CA ARG A 718 5.64 17.68 -32.55
C ARG A 718 6.60 16.51 -32.32
N LEU A 719 6.08 15.30 -32.10
CA LEU A 719 6.93 14.10 -31.92
C LEU A 719 7.75 13.75 -33.18
N ILE A 720 7.27 14.13 -34.37
CA ILE A 720 7.99 13.95 -35.65
C ILE A 720 9.21 14.86 -35.75
N SER A 721 9.06 16.13 -35.37
CA SER A 721 10.14 17.11 -35.50
C SER A 721 11.29 16.80 -34.55
N GLU A 722 10.99 16.20 -33.40
CA GLU A 722 11.97 15.67 -32.44
C GLU A 722 12.57 14.32 -32.89
N LYS A 723 11.78 13.44 -33.53
CA LYS A 723 12.24 12.13 -34.06
C LYS A 723 12.36 12.12 -35.60
N LYS A 724 13.42 12.73 -36.12
CA LYS A 724 13.76 12.95 -37.56
C LYS A 724 13.69 11.74 -38.54
N ASN A 725 13.40 10.52 -38.08
CA ASN A 725 13.49 9.29 -38.89
C ASN A 725 12.13 8.66 -39.27
N TRP A 726 10.99 9.29 -38.96
CA TRP A 726 9.68 8.69 -39.24
C TRP A 726 9.07 9.25 -40.53
N THR A 727 8.54 8.36 -41.37
CA THR A 727 7.80 8.73 -42.59
C THR A 727 6.37 9.14 -42.24
N THR A 728 5.79 10.05 -43.02
CA THR A 728 4.41 10.56 -42.84
C THR A 728 3.38 9.44 -42.71
N ASP A 729 3.55 8.34 -43.46
CA ASP A 729 2.72 7.13 -43.37
C ASP A 729 2.87 6.40 -42.03
N LYS A 730 4.09 6.33 -41.47
CA LYS A 730 4.32 5.70 -40.17
C LYS A 730 3.66 6.51 -39.07
N ILE A 731 3.77 7.83 -39.14
CA ILE A 731 3.22 8.78 -38.17
C ILE A 731 1.70 8.69 -38.14
N ALA A 732 1.07 8.71 -39.31
CA ALA A 732 -0.37 8.53 -39.45
C ALA A 732 -0.84 7.20 -38.82
N LYS A 733 -0.11 6.10 -39.07
CA LYS A 733 -0.42 4.79 -38.47
C LYS A 733 -0.29 4.79 -36.94
N GLU A 734 0.76 5.38 -36.39
CA GLU A 734 0.98 5.47 -34.94
C GLU A 734 -0.08 6.35 -34.26
N ALA A 735 -0.49 7.46 -34.89
CA ALA A 735 -1.57 8.31 -34.39
C ALA A 735 -2.93 7.61 -34.37
N SER A 736 -3.29 6.91 -35.46
CA SER A 736 -4.49 6.09 -35.52
C SER A 736 -4.44 4.99 -34.46
N LEU A 737 -3.29 4.35 -34.26
CA LEU A 737 -3.10 3.32 -33.23
C LEU A 737 -3.24 3.87 -31.81
N PHE A 738 -2.68 5.05 -31.54
CA PHE A 738 -2.81 5.74 -30.25
C PHE A 738 -4.27 6.04 -29.92
N TYR A 739 -5.00 6.64 -30.88
CA TYR A 739 -6.43 6.91 -30.75
C TYR A 739 -7.21 5.62 -30.44
N TRP A 740 -7.00 4.57 -31.23
CA TRP A 740 -7.60 3.26 -31.03
C TRP A 740 -7.33 2.68 -29.65
N THR A 741 -6.09 2.77 -29.19
CA THR A 741 -5.65 2.23 -27.90
C THR A 741 -6.32 2.99 -26.75
N TYR A 742 -6.41 4.32 -26.85
CA TYR A 742 -6.99 5.14 -25.79
C TYR A 742 -8.52 4.96 -25.69
N SER A 743 -9.22 4.95 -26.83
CA SER A 743 -10.66 4.62 -26.88
C SER A 743 -10.97 3.23 -26.33
N TYR A 744 -10.10 2.26 -26.65
CA TYR A 744 -10.19 0.90 -26.12
C TYR A 744 -9.99 0.86 -24.60
N VAL A 745 -8.93 1.47 -24.08
CA VAL A 745 -8.62 1.49 -22.63
C VAL A 745 -9.74 2.18 -21.86
N MET A 746 -10.24 3.31 -22.35
CA MET A 746 -11.33 4.04 -21.68
C MET A 746 -12.61 3.20 -21.63
N SER A 747 -12.99 2.56 -22.74
CA SER A 747 -14.15 1.66 -22.79
C SER A 747 -14.05 0.53 -21.78
N LEU A 748 -12.88 -0.11 -21.71
CA LEU A 748 -12.63 -1.19 -20.76
C LEU A 748 -12.74 -0.71 -19.31
N ASN A 749 -12.20 0.47 -19.01
CA ASN A 749 -12.25 1.07 -17.67
C ASN A 749 -13.67 1.38 -17.24
N VAL A 750 -14.50 1.95 -18.12
CA VAL A 750 -15.92 2.22 -17.82
C VAL A 750 -16.68 0.91 -17.57
N ILE A 751 -16.50 -0.10 -18.42
CA ILE A 751 -17.13 -1.42 -18.25
C ILE A 751 -16.75 -2.02 -16.89
N LYS A 752 -15.45 -2.08 -16.58
CA LYS A 752 -14.94 -2.62 -15.31
C LYS A 752 -15.43 -1.80 -14.11
N LYS A 753 -15.45 -0.46 -14.19
CA LYS A 753 -15.92 0.40 -13.10
C LYS A 753 -17.38 0.14 -12.77
N ILE A 754 -18.26 0.05 -13.77
CA ILE A 754 -19.67 -0.28 -13.54
C ILE A 754 -19.78 -1.67 -12.94
N ALA A 755 -19.19 -2.68 -13.59
CA ALA A 755 -19.28 -4.07 -13.17
C ALA A 755 -18.81 -4.29 -11.72
N TYR A 756 -17.65 -3.75 -11.35
CA TYR A 756 -17.09 -3.90 -10.00
C TYR A 756 -17.84 -3.07 -8.94
N SER A 757 -18.45 -1.95 -9.32
CA SER A 757 -19.22 -1.12 -8.39
C SER A 757 -20.58 -1.73 -8.05
N VAL A 758 -21.29 -2.27 -9.06
CA VAL A 758 -22.64 -2.81 -8.85
C VAL A 758 -22.66 -4.28 -8.49
N GLY A 759 -21.66 -5.06 -8.94
CA GLY A 759 -21.75 -6.51 -9.02
C GLY A 759 -21.95 -7.22 -7.68
N HIS A 760 -22.79 -8.25 -7.72
CA HIS A 760 -23.04 -9.15 -6.61
C HIS A 760 -23.52 -10.52 -7.12
N LYS A 761 -22.99 -11.62 -6.58
CA LYS A 761 -23.31 -13.00 -7.01
C LYS A 761 -24.81 -13.35 -6.99
N ASP A 762 -25.54 -12.87 -5.98
CA ASP A 762 -26.99 -13.10 -5.85
C ASP A 762 -27.87 -12.28 -6.83
N LEU A 763 -27.32 -11.33 -7.60
CA LEU A 763 -28.08 -10.41 -8.45
C LEU A 763 -27.95 -10.72 -9.95
N THR A 764 -27.48 -11.90 -10.33
CA THR A 764 -27.25 -12.29 -11.74
C THR A 764 -28.49 -12.09 -12.62
N ALA A 765 -29.64 -12.61 -12.22
CA ALA A 765 -30.90 -12.45 -12.96
C ALA A 765 -31.33 -10.97 -13.10
N TYR A 766 -31.03 -10.15 -12.10
CA TYR A 766 -31.29 -8.72 -12.14
C TYR A 766 -30.41 -8.00 -13.17
N TYR A 767 -29.12 -8.34 -13.28
CA TYR A 767 -28.24 -7.77 -14.30
C TYR A 767 -28.60 -8.24 -15.71
N THR A 768 -29.09 -9.47 -15.88
CA THR A 768 -29.65 -9.93 -17.16
C THR A 768 -30.86 -9.09 -17.58
N SER A 769 -31.76 -8.77 -16.64
CA SER A 769 -32.89 -7.86 -16.89
C SER A 769 -32.42 -6.45 -17.27
N LEU A 770 -31.44 -5.90 -16.54
CA LEU A 770 -30.86 -4.59 -16.86
C LEU A 770 -30.19 -4.56 -18.24
N SER A 771 -29.40 -5.58 -18.60
CA SER A 771 -28.80 -5.67 -19.93
C SER A 771 -29.87 -5.74 -21.00
N GLY A 772 -30.94 -6.53 -20.79
CA GLY A 772 -32.09 -6.58 -21.69
C GLY A 772 -32.80 -5.24 -21.86
N TYR A 773 -32.91 -4.43 -20.80
CA TYR A 773 -33.51 -3.08 -20.86
C TYR A 773 -32.69 -2.11 -21.72
N PHE A 774 -31.36 -2.10 -21.59
CA PHE A 774 -30.50 -1.23 -22.41
C PHE A 774 -30.37 -1.74 -23.84
N GLY A 775 -30.35 -3.07 -24.03
CA GLY A 775 -30.26 -3.69 -25.36
C GLY A 775 -28.98 -3.35 -26.12
N SER A 776 -27.92 -2.92 -25.43
CA SER A 776 -26.65 -2.48 -26.04
C SER A 776 -25.50 -3.44 -25.76
N GLU A 777 -24.50 -3.45 -26.63
CA GLU A 777 -23.31 -4.29 -26.55
C GLU A 777 -22.52 -4.01 -25.27
N ILE A 778 -22.34 -2.73 -24.91
CA ILE A 778 -21.69 -2.33 -23.66
C ILE A 778 -22.42 -2.88 -22.44
N SER A 779 -23.76 -2.91 -22.44
CA SER A 779 -24.54 -3.46 -21.32
C SER A 779 -24.32 -4.97 -21.17
N LYS A 780 -24.16 -5.68 -22.30
CA LYS A 780 -23.88 -7.11 -22.31
C LYS A 780 -22.44 -7.41 -21.89
N LEU A 781 -21.47 -6.58 -22.27
CA LEU A 781 -20.09 -6.68 -21.78
C LEU A 781 -20.02 -6.46 -20.26
N VAL A 782 -20.78 -5.48 -19.73
CA VAL A 782 -20.89 -5.29 -18.27
C VAL A 782 -21.51 -6.50 -17.60
N GLU A 783 -22.60 -7.07 -18.14
CA GLU A 783 -23.21 -8.29 -17.62
C GLU A 783 -22.21 -9.46 -17.58
N ILE A 784 -21.52 -9.73 -18.69
CA ILE A 784 -20.52 -10.81 -18.78
C ILE A 784 -19.38 -10.58 -17.79
N THR A 785 -18.91 -9.33 -17.64
CA THR A 785 -17.87 -8.98 -16.67
C THR A 785 -18.34 -9.27 -15.24
N ILE A 786 -19.58 -8.91 -14.90
CA ILE A 786 -20.18 -9.24 -13.58
C ILE A 786 -20.32 -10.75 -13.39
N GLN A 787 -20.79 -11.49 -14.40
CA GLN A 787 -20.94 -12.94 -14.29
C GLN A 787 -19.59 -13.61 -14.06
N LEU A 788 -18.58 -13.30 -14.87
CA LEU A 788 -17.24 -13.89 -14.78
C LEU A 788 -16.57 -13.59 -13.45
N GLU A 789 -16.61 -12.34 -12.99
CA GLU A 789 -15.95 -11.92 -11.74
C GLU A 789 -16.67 -12.47 -10.50
N PHE A 790 -18.00 -12.37 -10.43
CA PHE A 790 -18.74 -12.60 -9.18
C PHE A 790 -19.28 -14.03 -9.05
N THR A 791 -19.48 -14.74 -10.16
CA THR A 791 -19.93 -16.15 -10.13
C THR A 791 -18.81 -17.14 -10.41
N LYS A 792 -17.71 -16.67 -11.01
CA LYS A 792 -16.59 -17.49 -11.50
C LYS A 792 -17.01 -18.57 -12.50
N LYS A 793 -18.19 -18.43 -13.13
CA LYS A 793 -18.72 -19.35 -14.12
C LYS A 793 -18.68 -18.71 -15.50
N ILE A 794 -18.29 -19.51 -16.48
CA ILE A 794 -18.24 -19.11 -17.89
C ILE A 794 -19.58 -19.47 -18.54
N ASN A 795 -20.41 -18.47 -18.80
CA ASN A 795 -21.66 -18.68 -19.53
C ASN A 795 -21.38 -18.72 -21.05
N ARG A 796 -21.21 -19.94 -21.57
CA ARG A 796 -20.90 -20.18 -22.99
C ARG A 796 -21.93 -19.54 -23.94
N ASN A 797 -23.22 -19.59 -23.60
CA ASN A 797 -24.29 -19.09 -24.45
C ASN A 797 -24.25 -17.57 -24.57
N ASP A 798 -24.09 -16.86 -23.44
CA ASP A 798 -24.00 -15.40 -23.43
C ASP A 798 -22.78 -14.91 -24.22
N ILE A 799 -21.62 -15.54 -24.01
CA ILE A 799 -20.37 -15.20 -24.70
C ILE A 799 -20.46 -15.49 -26.21
N GLU A 800 -21.04 -16.63 -26.61
CA GLU A 800 -21.20 -16.97 -28.02
C GLU A 800 -22.20 -16.03 -28.71
N SER A 801 -23.30 -15.66 -28.03
CA SER A 801 -24.30 -14.74 -28.57
C SER A 801 -23.72 -13.37 -28.89
N ILE A 802 -22.95 -12.78 -27.97
CA ILE A 802 -22.32 -11.48 -28.20
C ILE A 802 -21.21 -11.59 -29.24
N TRP A 803 -20.42 -12.67 -29.24
CA TRP A 803 -19.32 -12.89 -30.20
C TRP A 803 -19.80 -12.97 -31.65
N LEU A 804 -20.99 -13.55 -31.85
CA LEU A 804 -21.67 -13.59 -33.14
C LEU A 804 -22.29 -12.23 -33.50
N LEU A 805 -22.89 -11.53 -32.54
CA LEU A 805 -23.51 -10.23 -32.75
C LEU A 805 -22.48 -9.17 -33.15
N VAL A 806 -21.31 -9.17 -32.53
CA VAL A 806 -20.25 -8.17 -32.76
C VAL A 806 -19.26 -8.60 -33.85
N LYS A 807 -19.71 -9.41 -34.83
CA LYS A 807 -18.79 -10.07 -35.77
C LYS A 807 -17.90 -9.09 -36.53
N ASP A 808 -18.49 -8.00 -36.97
CA ASP A 808 -17.83 -6.98 -37.79
C ASP A 808 -17.32 -5.80 -36.93
N ASN A 809 -17.56 -5.84 -35.62
CA ASN A 809 -17.13 -4.86 -34.65
C ASN A 809 -15.86 -5.35 -33.92
N MET A 810 -14.70 -5.03 -34.50
CA MET A 810 -13.40 -5.49 -34.03
C MET A 810 -13.04 -4.96 -32.63
N MET A 811 -13.50 -3.76 -32.27
CA MET A 811 -13.27 -3.15 -30.97
C MET A 811 -13.93 -3.94 -29.85
N THR A 812 -15.24 -4.17 -29.98
CA THR A 812 -16.07 -4.85 -28.98
C THR A 812 -15.65 -6.31 -28.84
N ARG A 813 -15.21 -6.95 -29.93
CA ARG A 813 -14.57 -8.28 -29.89
C ARG A 813 -13.30 -8.30 -29.05
N ARG A 814 -12.41 -7.33 -29.25
CA ARG A 814 -11.16 -7.25 -28.50
C ARG A 814 -11.42 -6.99 -27.01
N LEU A 815 -12.38 -6.13 -26.69
CA LEU A 815 -12.80 -5.88 -25.29
C LEU A 815 -13.30 -7.18 -24.63
N LEU A 816 -14.14 -7.95 -25.32
CA LEU A 816 -14.63 -9.24 -24.84
C LEU A 816 -13.48 -10.24 -24.63
N GLN A 817 -12.55 -10.34 -25.57
CA GLN A 817 -11.37 -11.20 -25.44
C GLN A 817 -10.54 -10.83 -24.21
N GLU A 818 -10.28 -9.54 -23.99
CA GLU A 818 -9.51 -9.07 -22.83
C GLU A 818 -10.19 -9.38 -21.50
N ILE A 819 -11.52 -9.22 -21.42
CA ILE A 819 -12.31 -9.59 -20.24
C ILE A 819 -12.14 -11.08 -19.94
N ILE A 820 -12.22 -11.93 -20.97
CA ILE A 820 -12.09 -13.38 -20.83
C ILE A 820 -10.65 -13.77 -20.46
N ILE A 821 -9.64 -13.17 -21.11
CA ILE A 821 -8.21 -13.42 -20.81
C ILE A 821 -7.89 -13.02 -19.37
N THR A 822 -8.36 -11.85 -18.93
CA THR A 822 -8.21 -11.39 -17.54
C THR A 822 -8.80 -12.42 -16.57
N HIS A 823 -10.00 -12.94 -16.84
CA HIS A 823 -10.63 -13.97 -16.02
C HIS A 823 -9.81 -15.26 -15.97
N LEU A 824 -9.33 -15.74 -17.12
CA LEU A 824 -8.50 -16.95 -17.21
C LEU A 824 -7.17 -16.81 -16.44
N HIS A 825 -6.63 -15.60 -16.35
CA HIS A 825 -5.41 -15.30 -15.58
C HIS A 825 -5.68 -15.29 -14.07
N MET A 826 -6.81 -14.71 -13.66
CA MET A 826 -7.14 -14.48 -12.24
C MET A 826 -7.81 -15.68 -11.57
N HIS A 827 -8.41 -16.59 -12.33
CA HIS A 827 -9.21 -17.69 -11.78
C HIS A 827 -8.89 -19.04 -12.40
N TYR A 828 -9.06 -20.10 -11.61
CA TYR A 828 -8.96 -21.46 -12.12
C TYR A 828 -10.13 -21.78 -13.05
N THR A 829 -9.82 -22.16 -14.29
CA THR A 829 -10.80 -22.60 -15.29
C THR A 829 -10.48 -24.03 -15.73
N ASN A 830 -11.52 -24.87 -15.84
CA ASN A 830 -11.39 -26.26 -16.25
C ASN A 830 -10.89 -26.39 -17.70
N HIS A 831 -10.41 -27.58 -18.07
CA HIS A 831 -9.84 -27.83 -19.40
C HIS A 831 -10.88 -27.75 -20.53
N GLU A 832 -12.15 -28.08 -20.25
CA GLU A 832 -13.22 -28.05 -21.25
C GLU A 832 -13.58 -26.62 -21.68
N ASP A 833 -13.72 -25.71 -20.72
CA ASP A 833 -14.02 -24.30 -20.97
C ASP A 833 -12.85 -23.60 -21.69
N LYS A 834 -11.61 -23.96 -21.36
CA LYS A 834 -10.41 -23.47 -22.08
C LYS A 834 -10.37 -23.93 -23.53
N ALA A 835 -10.60 -25.22 -23.76
CA ALA A 835 -10.66 -25.77 -25.11
C ALA A 835 -11.78 -25.12 -25.92
N TRP A 836 -12.94 -24.90 -25.31
CA TRP A 836 -14.06 -24.20 -25.92
C TRP A 836 -13.71 -22.73 -26.27
N ILE A 837 -13.12 -21.97 -25.33
CA ILE A 837 -12.66 -20.58 -25.56
C ILE A 837 -11.65 -20.51 -26.70
N ALA A 838 -10.62 -21.37 -26.67
CA ALA A 838 -9.59 -21.38 -27.70
C ALA A 838 -10.15 -21.70 -29.09
N GLN A 839 -11.09 -22.65 -29.16
CA GLN A 839 -11.72 -23.07 -30.42
C GLN A 839 -12.69 -22.01 -30.97
N LYS A 840 -13.48 -21.35 -30.11
CA LYS A 840 -14.56 -20.45 -30.53
C LYS A 840 -14.16 -18.98 -30.64
N LEU A 841 -13.22 -18.54 -29.82
CA LEU A 841 -12.80 -17.12 -29.72
C LEU A 841 -11.43 -16.84 -30.33
N SER A 842 -10.80 -17.87 -30.94
CA SER A 842 -9.48 -17.80 -31.59
C SER A 842 -8.37 -17.28 -30.68
N ILE A 843 -8.43 -17.56 -29.38
CA ILE A 843 -7.41 -17.18 -28.39
C ILE A 843 -6.33 -18.29 -28.33
N PRO A 844 -5.04 -18.02 -28.62
CA PRO A 844 -4.00 -19.06 -28.71
C PRO A 844 -3.80 -19.88 -27.42
N ILE A 845 -3.75 -21.21 -27.55
CA ILE A 845 -3.54 -22.16 -26.43
C ILE A 845 -2.11 -22.05 -25.83
N LYS A 846 -1.13 -21.63 -26.63
CA LYS A 846 0.28 -21.51 -26.19
C LYS A 846 0.45 -20.50 -25.06
N ASP A 847 -0.29 -19.39 -25.10
CA ASP A 847 -0.31 -18.38 -24.05
C ASP A 847 -0.99 -18.92 -22.78
N GLN A 848 -2.06 -19.70 -22.93
CA GLN A 848 -2.81 -20.27 -21.79
C GLN A 848 -2.01 -21.31 -20.97
N VAL A 849 -1.09 -22.05 -21.59
CA VAL A 849 -0.29 -23.11 -20.95
C VAL A 849 1.02 -22.58 -20.34
N SER A 850 1.67 -21.58 -20.95
CA SER A 850 2.79 -20.86 -20.34
C SER A 850 2.33 -20.03 -19.13
N MET A 851 1.14 -19.42 -19.21
CA MET A 851 0.49 -18.68 -18.11
C MET A 851 0.18 -19.55 -16.88
N GLN A 852 -0.07 -20.85 -17.06
CA GLN A 852 -0.30 -21.77 -15.94
C GLN A 852 0.95 -22.49 -15.43
N LYS A 853 2.01 -22.66 -16.21
CA LYS A 853 3.26 -23.27 -15.67
C LYS A 853 3.87 -22.44 -14.54
N ARG A 854 3.61 -21.13 -14.47
CA ARG A 854 3.91 -20.29 -13.30
C ARG A 854 3.01 -20.59 -12.08
N ASN A 855 1.76 -21.01 -12.28
CA ASN A 855 0.81 -21.37 -11.21
C ASN A 855 0.84 -22.87 -10.80
N ALA A 856 1.27 -23.76 -11.69
CA ALA A 856 1.23 -25.22 -11.49
C ALA A 856 2.49 -25.79 -10.80
N LEU A 857 3.55 -25.01 -10.61
CA LEU A 857 4.75 -25.44 -9.90
C LEU A 857 4.57 -25.56 -8.37
N LYS A 858 3.37 -25.33 -7.82
CA LYS A 858 3.08 -25.46 -6.38
C LYS A 858 1.71 -26.08 -6.09
N THR A 859 1.38 -27.20 -6.73
CA THR A 859 0.41 -28.14 -6.16
C THR A 859 1.19 -29.44 -5.88
N PRO A 860 1.27 -29.92 -4.63
CA PRO A 860 1.87 -31.23 -4.41
C PRO A 860 0.98 -32.25 -5.12
N GLN A 861 1.52 -32.86 -6.18
CA GLN A 861 0.90 -34.04 -6.75
C GLN A 861 0.91 -35.10 -5.64
N LEU A 862 -0.26 -35.36 -5.05
CA LEU A 862 -0.51 -36.59 -4.32
C LEU A 862 -0.19 -37.74 -5.27
N LYS A 863 0.99 -38.32 -5.11
CA LYS A 863 1.31 -39.64 -5.63
C LYS A 863 0.37 -40.60 -4.92
N ILE A 864 -0.72 -40.94 -5.59
CA ILE A 864 -1.44 -42.16 -5.27
C ILE A 864 -0.52 -43.29 -5.74
N ASP A 865 0.23 -43.87 -4.82
CA ASP A 865 0.96 -45.10 -5.08
C ASP A 865 -0.08 -46.18 -5.38
N LYS A 866 -0.10 -46.63 -6.64
CA LYS A 866 -0.84 -47.82 -7.07
C LYS A 866 -0.09 -49.07 -6.60
N LYS A 867 -0.08 -49.29 -5.29
CA LYS A 867 0.12 -50.59 -4.65
C LYS A 867 -0.74 -50.57 -3.39
N ASP A 868 -1.71 -51.48 -3.33
CA ASP A 868 -2.76 -51.64 -2.33
C ASP A 868 -4.04 -50.81 -2.55
N LEU A 869 -4.73 -51.09 -3.67
CA LEU A 869 -6.17 -51.37 -3.77
C LEU A 869 -6.57 -51.83 -5.17
#